data_AF-A0A2V7BX45-F1
#
_entry.id   AF-A0A2V7BX45-F1
#
_cell.length_a   1.000
_cell.length_b   1.000
_cell.length_c   1.000
_cell.angle_alpha   90.00
_cell.angle_beta   90.00
_cell.angle_gamma   90.00
#
_symmetry.space_group_name_H-M   'P 1'
#
loop_
_entity.id
_entity.type
_entity.pdbx_description
1 polymer ?
#
loop_
_entity_poly.entity_id
_entity_poly.type
_entity_poly.pdbx_seq_one_letter_code
_entity_poly.pdbx_strand_id
1 'polypeptide(L)'
;MQVAMLARIWGTRGSIAAPGPHTARYGGNTSCVEVRASDGTVIILDCGTGARELGMHLAQTVPQPMRLHLFIGHTHWDHIQGFPFFVPAFLPGSELNIYAPMGFQRGLEEAMAGQMEYAYFPVKLRDLRSRIHFNELDEGFFRVGEVLVETQYLNHTAPTVAYRMTSDGASIAYVTDHEPFWSAPGRVSQHPGDERHIAFLKGANLVIHDAQYTAEEYLDKVGWGHSSIEYAVDVALAAGVERLVLFHHDPAHDDAILEQMEITARAQVASRGQALDVLAAREGLELRVQGSSSVTLDVAETSALQHRQIAGGRVLVISANENEIEEILGEDGLQFLRQSDMNAALARGAELLPDIAIVDREALDGDAGLAALRERLGRRHLPIIVLADSTIPSDAVYRGEASSTDYLAKPFSPPMLRARVRAWLARTLMVFDPAERATVIQEPLRSATDNRVRCANLLATVPLFRHLTSEQRDLLLDSAAEQSFAPGQVLVRENEPPDRLFVILSGRVRVLEVAPDSSLELIVGELGEGQIIGELGVLRNQPRSATVVAVERTHCLMLHQNEFLKVLQNSTELAVSLLRTLAGRLYETDRRLSRYAPDPVTGLAGRRAFHDQYRRLAAVARRRKTGALLLVLDVVQLRAINDRLGYGVGDDVLRTVADALVEATRTTDLIGRHGGDEFVVFLPDAGGGDADTVVNRVLERITALSVKRGIPVPIRCNVGIVHAQAPPETAEDMLREADQDMLRRRQ
;
A
#
# COMPACT_ATOMS: atom_id res chain seq x y z
N MET A 1 38.77 1.40 -13.63
CA MET A 1 37.46 2.03 -13.37
C MET A 1 36.81 1.28 -12.23
N GLN A 2 36.23 2.00 -11.26
CA GLN A 2 35.62 1.42 -10.05
C GLN A 2 34.26 0.78 -10.42
N VAL A 3 33.95 -0.38 -9.86
CA VAL A 3 32.63 -1.03 -10.05
C VAL A 3 31.60 -0.22 -9.26
N ALA A 4 30.57 0.27 -9.93
CA ALA A 4 29.52 1.09 -9.32
C ALA A 4 28.47 0.21 -8.61
N MET A 5 28.07 -0.90 -9.25
CA MET A 5 27.19 -1.91 -8.66
C MET A 5 27.62 -3.32 -9.06
N LEU A 6 27.38 -4.29 -8.18
CA LEU A 6 27.54 -5.72 -8.41
C LEU A 6 26.18 -6.41 -8.24
N ALA A 7 25.72 -7.13 -9.26
CA ALA A 7 24.56 -8.00 -9.16
C ALA A 7 25.01 -9.47 -9.07
N ARG A 8 24.44 -10.25 -8.15
CA ARG A 8 24.65 -11.69 -8.04
C ARG A 8 23.32 -12.43 -7.99
N ILE A 9 23.19 -13.47 -8.80
CA ILE A 9 21.96 -14.25 -8.92
C ILE A 9 22.00 -15.45 -7.96
N TRP A 10 20.98 -15.59 -7.11
CA TRP A 10 20.86 -16.64 -6.09
C TRP A 10 19.70 -17.60 -6.35
N GLY A 11 18.73 -17.19 -7.16
CA GLY A 11 17.69 -18.04 -7.71
C GLY A 11 17.14 -17.43 -8.99
N THR A 12 16.59 -18.27 -9.86
CA THR A 12 16.29 -17.93 -11.26
C THR A 12 14.92 -18.39 -11.74
N ARG A 13 14.25 -19.28 -11.01
CA ARG A 13 12.98 -19.91 -11.40
C ARG A 13 11.78 -19.06 -11.00
N GLY A 14 10.77 -19.05 -11.86
CA GLY A 14 9.43 -18.59 -11.52
C GLY A 14 8.55 -19.71 -10.96
N SER A 15 7.38 -19.35 -10.43
CA SER A 15 6.32 -20.22 -9.91
C SER A 15 6.69 -21.11 -8.71
N ILE A 16 7.63 -22.05 -8.89
CA ILE A 16 8.08 -23.00 -7.85
C ILE A 16 9.56 -23.36 -8.03
N ALA A 17 10.20 -23.79 -6.94
CA ALA A 17 11.55 -24.32 -7.03
C ALA A 17 11.56 -25.67 -7.78
N ALA A 18 12.54 -25.84 -8.67
CA ALA A 18 12.73 -27.03 -9.50
C ALA A 18 14.18 -27.57 -9.42
N PRO A 19 14.71 -27.89 -8.23
CA PRO A 19 16.07 -28.43 -8.12
C PRO A 19 16.12 -29.88 -8.65
N GLY A 20 17.07 -30.15 -9.55
CA GLY A 20 17.29 -31.50 -10.06
C GLY A 20 18.52 -31.61 -10.96
N PRO A 21 18.92 -32.84 -11.37
CA PRO A 21 20.07 -33.05 -12.25
C PRO A 21 19.96 -32.33 -13.61
N HIS A 22 18.74 -32.08 -14.06
CA HIS A 22 18.43 -31.43 -15.33
C HIS A 22 18.36 -29.89 -15.24
N THR A 23 18.43 -29.32 -14.04
CA THR A 23 18.36 -27.87 -13.80
C THR A 23 19.59 -27.35 -13.06
N ALA A 24 20.63 -28.16 -12.91
CA ALA A 24 21.79 -27.86 -12.08
C ALA A 24 22.71 -26.77 -12.68
N ARG A 25 22.68 -26.55 -14.00
CA ARG A 25 23.51 -25.54 -14.67
C ARG A 25 22.95 -24.13 -14.54
N TYR A 26 21.64 -23.96 -14.67
CA TYR A 26 20.98 -22.65 -14.53
C TYR A 26 20.36 -22.43 -13.14
N GLY A 27 20.25 -23.49 -12.34
CA GLY A 27 19.68 -23.43 -11.00
C GLY A 27 18.21 -23.81 -10.95
N GLY A 28 17.77 -24.20 -9.75
CA GLY A 28 16.41 -24.64 -9.44
C GLY A 28 15.74 -23.78 -8.37
N ASN A 29 16.44 -22.83 -7.76
CA ASN A 29 15.88 -21.93 -6.76
C ASN A 29 15.02 -20.85 -7.42
N THR A 30 13.97 -20.41 -6.72
CA THR A 30 13.12 -19.31 -7.19
C THR A 30 13.78 -17.95 -6.97
N SER A 31 13.27 -16.94 -7.69
CA SER A 31 13.71 -15.55 -7.77
C SER A 31 14.39 -15.00 -6.51
N CYS A 32 15.68 -14.72 -6.61
CA CYS A 32 16.44 -14.01 -5.59
C CYS A 32 17.72 -13.43 -6.19
N VAL A 33 17.90 -12.11 -6.10
CA VAL A 33 19.07 -11.40 -6.64
C VAL A 33 19.64 -10.47 -5.58
N GLU A 34 20.96 -10.50 -5.39
CA GLU A 34 21.69 -9.56 -4.55
C GLU A 34 22.24 -8.44 -5.43
N VAL A 35 22.06 -7.19 -5.01
CA VAL A 35 22.72 -6.01 -5.60
C VAL A 35 23.51 -5.29 -4.51
N ARG A 36 24.80 -5.10 -4.73
CA ARG A 36 25.68 -4.32 -3.86
C ARG A 36 26.13 -3.05 -4.57
N ALA A 37 25.84 -1.90 -3.97
CA ALA A 37 26.35 -0.61 -4.42
C ALA A 37 27.74 -0.32 -3.84
N SER A 38 28.44 0.64 -4.46
CA SER A 38 29.80 1.07 -4.10
C SER A 38 29.91 1.63 -2.68
N ASP A 39 28.84 2.20 -2.14
CA ASP A 39 28.72 2.74 -0.77
C ASP A 39 28.55 1.64 0.30
N GLY A 40 28.41 0.37 -0.12
CA GLY A 40 28.17 -0.76 0.77
C GLY A 40 26.70 -1.09 1.00
N THR A 41 25.77 -0.36 0.38
CA THR A 41 24.34 -0.66 0.43
C THR A 41 24.07 -2.03 -0.18
N VAL A 42 23.36 -2.88 0.57
CA VAL A 42 22.96 -4.23 0.15
C VAL A 42 21.46 -4.27 -0.11
N ILE A 43 21.12 -4.47 -1.38
CA ILE A 43 19.77 -4.63 -1.88
C ILE A 43 19.55 -6.09 -2.25
N ILE A 44 18.37 -6.61 -1.94
CA ILE A 44 17.92 -7.95 -2.29
C ILE A 44 16.65 -7.77 -3.09
N LEU A 45 16.60 -8.31 -4.30
CA LEU A 45 15.43 -8.33 -5.16
C LEU A 45 14.83 -9.73 -5.09
N ASP A 46 13.62 -9.79 -4.58
CA ASP A 46 12.87 -10.97 -4.18
C ASP A 46 13.56 -11.87 -3.14
N CYS A 47 12.70 -12.57 -2.40
CA CYS A 47 13.08 -13.46 -1.31
C CYS A 47 12.55 -14.88 -1.57
N GLY A 48 12.66 -15.35 -2.81
CA GLY A 48 12.40 -16.73 -3.21
C GLY A 48 13.34 -17.73 -2.54
N THR A 49 13.28 -19.01 -2.91
CA THR A 49 14.06 -20.06 -2.22
C THR A 49 15.57 -19.83 -2.29
N GLY A 50 16.07 -19.08 -3.29
CA GLY A 50 17.47 -18.65 -3.38
C GLY A 50 17.93 -17.80 -2.17
N ALA A 51 17.00 -17.18 -1.45
CA ALA A 51 17.28 -16.41 -0.25
C ALA A 51 17.92 -17.26 0.86
N ARG A 52 17.73 -18.58 0.87
CA ARG A 52 18.37 -19.49 1.83
C ARG A 52 19.89 -19.40 1.77
N GLU A 53 20.44 -19.55 0.57
CA GLU A 53 21.89 -19.54 0.32
C GLU A 53 22.45 -18.12 0.40
N LEU A 54 21.71 -17.13 -0.13
CA LEU A 54 22.05 -15.72 0.05
C LEU A 54 22.16 -15.36 1.54
N GLY A 55 21.19 -15.77 2.36
CA GLY A 55 21.19 -15.48 3.79
C GLY A 55 22.41 -16.05 4.52
N MET A 56 22.86 -17.25 4.14
CA MET A 56 24.11 -17.82 4.67
C MET A 56 25.33 -17.03 4.23
N HIS A 57 25.37 -16.63 2.96
CA HIS A 57 26.44 -15.82 2.41
C HIS A 57 26.54 -14.45 3.09
N LEU A 58 25.41 -13.76 3.28
CA LEU A 58 25.37 -12.45 3.95
C LEU A 58 25.82 -12.56 5.41
N ALA A 59 25.42 -13.61 6.13
CA ALA A 59 25.86 -13.84 7.51
C ALA A 59 27.39 -14.02 7.64
N GLN A 60 28.07 -14.43 6.57
CA GLN A 60 29.52 -14.62 6.54
C GLN A 60 30.27 -13.40 5.98
N THR A 61 29.66 -12.62 5.09
CA THR A 61 30.34 -11.58 4.30
C THR A 61 29.96 -10.16 4.68
N VAL A 62 28.84 -9.96 5.39
CA VAL A 62 28.38 -8.63 5.82
C VAL A 62 28.63 -8.47 7.33
N PRO A 63 29.36 -7.43 7.76
CA PRO A 63 29.58 -7.15 9.17
C PRO A 63 28.26 -6.88 9.93
N GLN A 64 28.24 -7.19 11.23
CA GLN A 64 27.13 -6.87 12.12
C GLN A 64 27.35 -5.50 12.81
N PRO A 65 26.28 -4.69 13.03
CA PRO A 65 24.89 -4.94 12.64
C PRO A 65 24.68 -4.80 11.12
N MET A 66 23.97 -5.76 10.51
CA MET A 66 23.65 -5.72 9.08
C MET A 66 22.38 -4.93 8.83
N ARG A 67 22.43 -4.03 7.83
CA ARG A 67 21.24 -3.32 7.31
C ARG A 67 21.00 -3.77 5.88
N LEU A 68 19.85 -4.38 5.65
CA LEU A 68 19.49 -4.98 4.36
C LEU A 68 18.19 -4.36 3.84
N HIS A 69 18.10 -4.20 2.53
CA HIS A 69 16.92 -3.68 1.86
C HIS A 69 16.37 -4.75 0.91
N LEU A 70 15.25 -5.35 1.28
CA LEU A 70 14.59 -6.42 0.54
C LEU A 70 13.42 -5.83 -0.26
N PHE A 71 13.49 -5.90 -1.58
CA PHE A 71 12.47 -5.42 -2.50
C PHE A 71 11.79 -6.62 -3.12
N ILE A 72 10.47 -6.70 -2.99
CA ILE A 72 9.64 -7.80 -3.45
C ILE A 72 8.77 -7.28 -4.60
N GLY A 73 8.80 -7.93 -5.76
CA GLY A 73 7.99 -7.52 -6.92
C GLY A 73 6.49 -7.57 -6.62
N HIS A 74 6.05 -8.67 -6.02
CA HIS A 74 4.71 -8.94 -5.47
C HIS A 74 4.78 -10.20 -4.58
N THR A 75 3.71 -10.53 -3.85
CA THR A 75 3.75 -11.55 -2.79
C THR A 75 3.36 -12.96 -3.25
N HIS A 76 3.60 -13.33 -4.51
CA HIS A 76 3.50 -14.75 -4.91
C HIS A 76 4.63 -15.58 -4.28
N TRP A 77 4.40 -16.89 -4.16
CA TRP A 77 5.23 -17.78 -3.35
C TRP A 77 6.69 -17.80 -3.77
N ASP A 78 6.95 -17.88 -5.08
CA ASP A 78 8.26 -17.84 -5.69
C ASP A 78 9.10 -16.60 -5.33
N HIS A 79 8.46 -15.49 -4.91
CA HIS A 79 9.15 -14.26 -4.48
C HIS A 79 9.33 -14.15 -2.96
N ILE A 80 8.65 -14.96 -2.15
CA ILE A 80 8.65 -14.80 -0.68
C ILE A 80 8.97 -16.08 0.11
N GLN A 81 8.92 -17.26 -0.51
CA GLN A 81 9.01 -18.57 0.13
C GLN A 81 10.34 -18.80 0.86
N GLY A 82 11.41 -18.11 0.48
CA GLY A 82 12.71 -18.21 1.14
C GLY A 82 12.80 -17.40 2.44
N PHE A 83 11.89 -16.46 2.69
CA PHE A 83 11.94 -15.56 3.84
C PHE A 83 11.97 -16.29 5.20
N PRO A 84 11.16 -17.34 5.47
CA PRO A 84 11.25 -18.10 6.71
C PRO A 84 12.60 -18.79 6.92
N PHE A 85 13.43 -18.90 5.88
CA PHE A 85 14.77 -19.49 5.93
C PHE A 85 15.88 -18.47 5.68
N PHE A 86 15.55 -17.17 5.65
CA PHE A 86 16.48 -16.09 5.43
C PHE A 86 17.22 -15.75 6.73
N VAL A 87 18.41 -16.33 6.90
CA VAL A 87 19.21 -16.25 8.14
C VAL A 87 19.29 -14.84 8.74
N PRO A 88 19.52 -13.75 7.98
CA PRO A 88 19.53 -12.39 8.52
C PRO A 88 18.30 -11.99 9.35
N ALA A 89 17.12 -12.53 9.04
CA ALA A 89 15.88 -12.28 9.78
C ALA A 89 15.89 -12.85 11.21
N PHE A 90 16.75 -13.83 11.48
CA PHE A 90 16.86 -14.48 12.79
C PHE A 90 18.01 -13.93 13.63
N LEU A 91 18.88 -13.11 13.04
CA LEU A 91 20.07 -12.60 13.70
C LEU A 91 19.73 -11.34 14.52
N PRO A 92 20.06 -11.32 15.83
CA PRO A 92 19.90 -10.13 16.66
C PRO A 92 20.74 -8.96 16.12
N GLY A 93 20.13 -7.78 16.01
CA GLY A 93 20.82 -6.57 15.55
C GLY A 93 20.81 -6.36 14.04
N SER A 94 20.33 -7.33 13.25
CA SER A 94 20.00 -7.11 11.84
C SER A 94 18.80 -6.17 11.70
N GLU A 95 18.86 -5.25 10.75
CA GLU A 95 17.73 -4.42 10.31
C GLU A 95 17.35 -4.81 8.87
N LEU A 96 16.10 -5.20 8.68
CA LEU A 96 15.51 -5.54 7.38
C LEU A 96 14.47 -4.49 7.01
N ASN A 97 14.70 -3.77 5.93
CA ASN A 97 13.72 -2.88 5.33
C ASN A 97 13.11 -3.59 4.13
N ILE A 98 11.84 -3.98 4.23
CA ILE A 98 11.12 -4.75 3.21
C ILE A 98 10.21 -3.80 2.45
N TYR A 99 10.29 -3.85 1.12
CA TYR A 99 9.56 -3.00 0.18
C TYR A 99 8.76 -3.86 -0.78
N ALA A 100 7.48 -3.57 -0.99
CA ALA A 100 6.64 -4.30 -1.95
C ALA A 100 5.42 -3.44 -2.35
N PRO A 101 4.70 -3.74 -3.43
CA PRO A 101 3.48 -3.02 -3.75
C PRO A 101 2.37 -3.33 -2.75
N MET A 102 1.40 -2.43 -2.62
CA MET A 102 0.23 -2.67 -1.78
C MET A 102 -0.64 -3.80 -2.35
N GLY A 103 -0.89 -4.84 -1.54
CA GLY A 103 -1.72 -5.99 -1.91
C GLY A 103 -3.22 -5.67 -1.97
N PHE A 104 -4.02 -6.63 -2.47
CA PHE A 104 -5.49 -6.49 -2.53
C PHE A 104 -6.21 -6.80 -1.22
N GLN A 105 -5.87 -7.93 -0.59
CA GLN A 105 -6.62 -8.49 0.54
C GLN A 105 -5.91 -8.28 1.88
N ARG A 106 -4.58 -8.24 1.86
CA ARG A 106 -3.70 -8.21 3.04
C ARG A 106 -2.60 -7.21 2.80
N GLY A 107 -2.19 -6.51 3.86
CA GLY A 107 -1.00 -5.67 3.81
C GLY A 107 0.27 -6.52 3.70
N LEU A 108 1.38 -5.90 3.30
CA LEU A 108 2.66 -6.59 3.12
C LEU A 108 3.10 -7.38 4.36
N GLU A 109 2.97 -6.79 5.56
CA GLU A 109 3.31 -7.46 6.82
C GLU A 109 2.48 -8.73 7.03
N GLU A 110 1.18 -8.69 6.74
CA GLU A 110 0.27 -9.83 6.93
C GLU A 110 0.54 -10.94 5.91
N ALA A 111 0.88 -10.58 4.66
CA ALA A 111 1.31 -11.55 3.66
C ALA A 111 2.59 -12.28 4.09
N MET A 112 3.58 -11.54 4.59
CA MET A 112 4.84 -12.10 5.08
C MET A 112 4.65 -12.91 6.38
N ALA A 113 3.75 -12.49 7.26
CA ALA A 113 3.41 -13.22 8.47
C ALA A 113 2.66 -14.54 8.20
N GLY A 114 1.81 -14.59 7.15
CA GLY A 114 0.97 -15.74 6.83
C GLY A 114 1.75 -17.02 6.54
N GLN A 115 2.88 -16.92 5.83
CA GLN A 115 3.77 -18.07 5.59
C GLN A 115 4.55 -18.53 6.84
N MET A 116 4.50 -17.74 7.92
CA MET A 116 5.11 -18.04 9.22
C MET A 116 4.07 -18.38 10.29
N GLU A 117 2.85 -18.74 9.89
CA GLU A 117 1.86 -19.29 10.81
C GLU A 117 2.32 -20.64 11.36
N TYR A 118 1.99 -20.90 12.63
CA TYR A 118 2.47 -22.09 13.35
C TYR A 118 2.09 -23.43 12.68
N ALA A 119 1.03 -23.44 11.87
CA ALA A 119 0.62 -24.60 11.09
C ALA A 119 1.65 -25.02 10.03
N TYR A 120 2.42 -24.06 9.50
CA TYR A 120 3.35 -24.26 8.39
C TYR A 120 4.81 -24.07 8.81
N PHE A 121 5.05 -23.25 9.84
CA PHE A 121 6.40 -22.88 10.27
C PHE A 121 6.48 -22.64 11.79
N PRO A 122 7.54 -23.10 12.49
CA PRO A 122 7.56 -23.13 13.96
C PRO A 122 7.84 -21.78 14.65
N VAL A 123 8.21 -20.74 13.89
CA VAL A 123 8.57 -19.41 14.44
C VAL A 123 7.68 -18.37 13.79
N LYS A 124 7.00 -17.53 14.59
CA LYS A 124 6.17 -16.46 14.02
C LYS A 124 7.03 -15.26 13.64
N LEU A 125 6.55 -14.44 12.71
CA LEU A 125 7.21 -13.20 12.30
C LEU A 125 7.59 -12.31 13.50
N ARG A 126 6.69 -12.19 14.49
CA ARG A 126 6.93 -11.40 15.73
C ARG A 126 8.00 -11.98 16.67
N ASP A 127 8.37 -13.24 16.50
CA ASP A 127 9.37 -13.92 17.33
C ASP A 127 10.79 -13.80 16.73
N LEU A 128 10.90 -13.20 15.54
CA LEU A 128 12.17 -12.90 14.89
C LEU A 128 12.98 -11.88 15.70
N ARG A 129 14.31 -12.02 15.67
CA ARG A 129 15.23 -11.19 16.46
C ARG A 129 15.83 -10.02 15.67
N SER A 130 15.57 -9.95 14.37
CA SER A 130 15.87 -8.78 13.57
C SER A 130 14.82 -7.68 13.79
N ARG A 131 15.18 -6.44 13.47
CA ARG A 131 14.23 -5.33 13.31
C ARG A 131 13.73 -5.35 11.88
N ILE A 132 12.42 -5.42 11.68
CA ILE A 132 11.81 -5.51 10.34
C ILE A 132 10.87 -4.33 10.14
N HIS A 133 11.05 -3.63 9.03
CA HIS A 133 10.22 -2.50 8.62
C HIS A 133 9.55 -2.86 7.30
N PHE A 134 8.22 -2.76 7.25
CA PHE A 134 7.43 -2.98 6.03
C PHE A 134 7.08 -1.65 5.40
N ASN A 135 7.40 -1.50 4.12
CA ASN A 135 7.18 -0.29 3.33
C ASN A 135 6.39 -0.69 2.08
N GLU A 136 5.14 -0.24 1.99
CA GLU A 136 4.35 -0.45 0.80
C GLU A 136 4.70 0.63 -0.24
N LEU A 137 4.73 0.25 -1.52
CA LEU A 137 5.19 1.10 -2.61
C LEU A 137 4.09 1.37 -3.63
N ASP A 138 4.09 2.59 -4.15
CA ASP A 138 3.45 3.00 -5.39
C ASP A 138 4.53 3.26 -6.48
N GLU A 139 4.12 3.70 -7.67
CA GLU A 139 5.07 4.22 -8.67
C GLU A 139 5.74 5.51 -8.19
N GLY A 140 6.96 5.76 -8.63
CA GLY A 140 7.70 6.96 -8.27
C GLY A 140 9.16 6.64 -8.00
N PHE A 141 9.77 7.38 -7.08
CA PHE A 141 11.17 7.14 -6.71
C PHE A 141 11.41 7.34 -5.22
N PHE A 142 12.53 6.80 -4.74
CA PHE A 142 13.07 7.07 -3.41
C PHE A 142 14.55 6.68 -3.37
N ARG A 143 15.23 6.91 -2.25
CA ARG A 143 16.63 6.54 -2.07
C ARG A 143 16.81 5.54 -0.95
N VAL A 144 17.75 4.64 -1.16
CA VAL A 144 18.26 3.69 -0.18
C VAL A 144 19.78 3.76 -0.21
N GLY A 145 20.38 4.30 0.85
CA GLY A 145 21.78 4.75 0.77
C GLY A 145 21.96 5.76 -0.37
N GLU A 146 23.01 5.58 -1.17
CA GLU A 146 23.26 6.39 -2.37
C GLU A 146 22.49 5.91 -3.62
N VAL A 147 21.79 4.77 -3.52
CA VAL A 147 21.03 4.18 -4.64
C VAL A 147 19.70 4.90 -4.80
N LEU A 148 19.49 5.51 -5.97
CA LEU A 148 18.16 5.98 -6.40
C LEU A 148 17.37 4.79 -6.93
N VAL A 149 16.18 4.55 -6.38
CA VAL A 149 15.26 3.50 -6.83
C VAL A 149 14.04 4.15 -7.45
N GLU A 150 13.74 3.79 -8.69
CA GLU A 150 12.53 4.13 -9.42
C GLU A 150 11.62 2.90 -9.53
N THR A 151 10.31 3.08 -9.35
CA THR A 151 9.31 2.01 -9.34
C THR A 151 8.27 2.20 -10.46
N GLN A 152 7.89 1.11 -11.11
CA GLN A 152 6.85 1.08 -12.14
C GLN A 152 5.96 -0.14 -11.97
N TYR A 153 4.64 0.03 -12.01
CA TYR A 153 3.72 -1.11 -12.06
C TYR A 153 3.86 -1.87 -13.38
N LEU A 154 3.87 -3.20 -13.29
CA LEU A 154 4.00 -4.12 -14.41
C LEU A 154 2.65 -4.70 -14.84
N ASN A 155 2.65 -5.21 -16.07
CA ASN A 155 1.54 -5.94 -16.66
C ASN A 155 1.46 -7.38 -16.12
N HIS A 156 0.93 -7.55 -14.90
CA HIS A 156 0.80 -8.85 -14.23
C HIS A 156 -0.62 -9.10 -13.71
N THR A 157 -0.89 -10.32 -13.24
CA THR A 157 -2.19 -10.74 -12.67
C THR A 157 -2.47 -10.19 -11.27
N ALA A 158 -1.44 -9.69 -10.59
CA ALA A 158 -1.47 -9.05 -9.28
C ALA A 158 -0.78 -7.67 -9.35
N PRO A 159 -0.88 -6.82 -8.31
CA PRO A 159 -0.13 -5.58 -8.24
C PRO A 159 1.34 -5.94 -8.12
N THR A 160 2.08 -5.70 -9.20
CA THR A 160 3.50 -6.04 -9.32
C THR A 160 4.27 -4.79 -9.72
N VAL A 161 5.43 -4.54 -9.11
CA VAL A 161 6.29 -3.40 -9.43
C VAL A 161 7.69 -3.86 -9.85
N ALA A 162 8.22 -3.20 -10.88
CA ALA A 162 9.63 -3.25 -11.25
C ALA A 162 10.45 -2.23 -10.46
N TYR A 163 11.75 -2.48 -10.40
CA TYR A 163 12.73 -1.62 -9.74
C TYR A 163 13.84 -1.23 -10.71
N ARG A 164 14.06 0.06 -10.91
CA ARG A 164 15.26 0.59 -11.59
C ARG A 164 16.14 1.28 -10.54
N MET A 165 17.32 0.74 -10.35
CA MET A 165 18.31 1.24 -9.39
C MET A 165 19.40 1.98 -10.14
N THR A 166 19.74 3.18 -9.70
CA THR A 166 20.84 3.98 -10.24
C THR A 166 21.80 4.40 -9.14
N SER A 167 23.09 4.16 -9.35
CA SER A 167 24.18 4.57 -8.44
C SER A 167 25.46 4.80 -9.22
N ASP A 168 26.20 5.89 -8.94
CA ASP A 168 27.45 6.26 -9.61
C ASP A 168 27.40 6.21 -11.15
N GLY A 169 26.27 6.62 -11.73
CA GLY A 169 26.03 6.60 -13.18
C GLY A 169 25.79 5.21 -13.78
N ALA A 170 25.83 4.14 -12.98
CA ALA A 170 25.40 2.81 -13.39
C ALA A 170 23.91 2.62 -13.10
N SER A 171 23.24 1.81 -13.91
CA SER A 171 21.82 1.47 -13.73
C SER A 171 21.52 -0.01 -13.93
N ILE A 172 20.67 -0.55 -13.05
CA ILE A 172 20.16 -1.92 -13.08
C ILE A 172 18.64 -1.86 -13.03
N ALA A 173 17.94 -2.45 -14.00
CA ALA A 173 16.51 -2.66 -13.93
C ALA A 173 16.17 -4.13 -13.64
N TYR A 174 15.31 -4.36 -12.65
CA TYR A 174 14.75 -5.66 -12.30
C TYR A 174 13.26 -5.66 -12.62
N VAL A 175 12.88 -6.48 -13.60
CA VAL A 175 11.54 -6.53 -14.17
C VAL A 175 11.13 -7.99 -14.36
N THR A 176 10.66 -8.62 -13.29
CA THR A 176 10.09 -9.97 -13.36
C THR A 176 8.57 -9.90 -13.42
N ASP A 177 7.90 -10.97 -13.88
CA ASP A 177 6.43 -11.05 -13.88
C ASP A 177 5.79 -9.95 -14.72
N HIS A 178 6.33 -9.80 -15.93
CA HIS A 178 5.84 -8.82 -16.90
C HIS A 178 5.37 -9.52 -18.16
N GLU A 179 4.16 -9.20 -18.60
CA GLU A 179 3.63 -9.63 -19.89
C GLU A 179 3.64 -8.48 -20.90
N PRO A 180 3.86 -8.73 -22.21
CA PRO A 180 3.65 -7.74 -23.25
C PRO A 180 2.27 -7.09 -23.16
N PHE A 181 2.18 -5.77 -23.31
CA PHE A 181 0.86 -5.14 -23.49
C PHE A 181 0.30 -5.40 -24.90
N TRP A 182 1.16 -5.81 -25.83
CA TRP A 182 0.81 -6.11 -27.22
C TRP A 182 1.58 -7.32 -27.75
N SER A 183 0.94 -8.16 -28.56
CA SER A 183 1.51 -9.44 -29.05
C SER A 183 1.54 -9.62 -30.57
N ALA A 184 1.24 -8.59 -31.38
CA ALA A 184 1.28 -8.79 -32.84
C ALA A 184 2.71 -8.94 -33.40
N PRO A 185 2.91 -9.76 -34.45
CA PRO A 185 4.22 -9.97 -35.06
C PRO A 185 4.81 -8.65 -35.62
N GLY A 186 6.02 -8.28 -35.19
CA GLY A 186 6.70 -7.06 -35.62
C GLY A 186 7.82 -6.65 -34.66
N ARG A 187 8.52 -5.55 -34.94
CA ARG A 187 9.33 -4.87 -33.89
C ARG A 187 8.37 -4.36 -32.81
N VAL A 188 8.80 -4.33 -31.53
CA VAL A 188 7.99 -3.85 -30.38
C VAL A 188 7.07 -2.72 -30.81
N SER A 189 5.79 -2.95 -30.62
CA SER A 189 4.72 -2.14 -31.19
C SER A 189 4.61 -0.77 -30.50
N GLN A 190 3.94 0.16 -31.18
CA GLN A 190 3.59 1.50 -30.69
C GLN A 190 2.49 1.46 -29.59
N HIS A 191 2.41 0.40 -28.79
CA HIS A 191 1.44 0.33 -27.71
C HIS A 191 1.91 1.22 -26.54
N PRO A 192 1.07 2.13 -26.01
CA PRO A 192 1.49 3.06 -24.96
C PRO A 192 2.08 2.39 -23.71
N GLY A 193 1.58 1.20 -23.35
CA GLY A 193 2.10 0.40 -22.24
C GLY A 193 3.53 -0.11 -22.49
N ASP A 194 3.80 -0.63 -23.68
CA ASP A 194 5.14 -1.13 -24.05
C ASP A 194 6.11 0.04 -24.27
N GLU A 195 5.67 1.16 -24.84
CA GLU A 195 6.48 2.38 -24.97
C GLU A 195 6.92 2.93 -23.61
N ARG A 196 6.01 2.89 -22.64
CA ARG A 196 6.31 3.26 -21.25
C ARG A 196 7.30 2.27 -20.63
N HIS A 197 7.14 0.97 -20.89
CA HIS A 197 8.07 -0.05 -20.43
C HIS A 197 9.48 0.15 -21.01
N ILE A 198 9.58 0.41 -22.32
CA ILE A 198 10.81 0.79 -23.01
C ILE A 198 11.42 2.06 -22.39
N ALA A 199 10.60 3.07 -22.09
CA ALA A 199 11.06 4.32 -21.48
C ALA A 199 11.67 4.08 -20.08
N PHE A 200 11.02 3.23 -19.27
CA PHE A 200 11.53 2.84 -17.96
C PHE A 200 12.89 2.12 -18.06
N LEU A 201 13.11 1.31 -19.09
CA LEU A 201 14.35 0.58 -19.32
C LEU A 201 15.44 1.38 -20.06
N LYS A 202 15.10 2.59 -20.52
CA LYS A 202 15.91 3.34 -21.48
C LYS A 202 17.34 3.57 -20.96
N GLY A 203 18.31 3.12 -21.75
CA GLY A 203 19.74 3.28 -21.51
C GLY A 203 20.27 2.51 -20.29
N ALA A 204 19.55 1.49 -19.81
CA ALA A 204 20.02 0.72 -18.66
C ALA A 204 21.28 -0.10 -18.99
N ASN A 205 22.25 -0.12 -18.08
CA ASN A 205 23.47 -0.92 -18.27
C ASN A 205 23.20 -2.42 -18.09
N LEU A 206 22.26 -2.77 -17.23
CA LEU A 206 21.82 -4.13 -16.99
C LEU A 206 20.31 -4.17 -16.81
N VAL A 207 19.63 -5.04 -17.56
CA VAL A 207 18.23 -5.38 -17.35
C VAL A 207 18.13 -6.87 -17.04
N ILE A 208 17.52 -7.20 -15.90
CA ILE A 208 17.09 -8.56 -15.56
C ILE A 208 15.59 -8.59 -15.83
N HIS A 209 15.20 -9.29 -16.90
CA HIS A 209 13.83 -9.26 -17.42
C HIS A 209 13.21 -10.66 -17.35
N ASP A 210 11.93 -10.71 -17.05
CA ASP A 210 11.07 -11.87 -17.26
C ASP A 210 11.25 -12.40 -18.69
N ALA A 211 11.47 -13.69 -18.84
CA ALA A 211 11.59 -14.32 -20.15
C ALA A 211 11.20 -15.80 -20.04
N GLN A 212 10.10 -16.05 -19.33
CA GLN A 212 9.72 -17.39 -18.90
C GLN A 212 9.42 -18.34 -20.07
N TYR A 213 8.94 -17.79 -21.19
CA TYR A 213 8.44 -18.59 -22.31
C TYR A 213 9.22 -18.35 -23.62
N THR A 214 9.11 -19.30 -24.54
CA THR A 214 9.34 -19.06 -25.97
C THR A 214 8.11 -18.39 -26.61
N ALA A 215 8.25 -17.76 -27.77
CA ALA A 215 7.10 -17.19 -28.49
C ALA A 215 6.02 -18.23 -28.83
N GLU A 216 6.42 -19.50 -29.06
CA GLU A 216 5.48 -20.59 -29.32
C GLU A 216 4.68 -20.96 -28.06
N GLU A 217 5.36 -21.15 -26.93
CA GLU A 217 4.70 -21.44 -25.65
C GLU A 217 3.80 -20.30 -25.19
N TYR A 218 4.22 -19.05 -25.42
CA TYR A 218 3.50 -17.86 -24.98
C TYR A 218 2.08 -17.76 -25.55
N LEU A 219 1.83 -18.31 -26.74
CA LEU A 219 0.50 -18.28 -27.38
C LEU A 219 -0.61 -18.87 -26.49
N ASP A 220 -0.28 -19.90 -25.70
CA ASP A 220 -1.20 -20.56 -24.77
C ASP A 220 -1.10 -20.01 -23.32
N LYS A 221 -0.28 -18.98 -23.10
CA LYS A 221 0.06 -18.40 -21.79
C LYS A 221 -0.25 -16.91 -21.67
N VAL A 222 -0.88 -16.34 -22.69
CA VAL A 222 -1.36 -14.97 -22.66
C VAL A 222 -2.30 -14.75 -21.46
N GLY A 223 -2.10 -13.65 -20.73
CA GLY A 223 -2.78 -13.30 -19.49
C GLY A 223 -2.20 -13.94 -18.23
N TRP A 224 -1.14 -14.75 -18.33
CA TRP A 224 -0.49 -15.35 -17.16
C TRP A 224 0.48 -14.39 -16.48
N GLY A 225 0.79 -13.26 -17.11
CA GLY A 225 1.62 -12.21 -16.52
C GLY A 225 3.13 -12.41 -16.70
N HIS A 226 3.53 -13.16 -17.73
CA HIS A 226 4.93 -13.41 -18.11
C HIS A 226 5.14 -13.22 -19.61
N SER A 227 6.39 -13.12 -20.03
CA SER A 227 6.79 -12.73 -21.38
C SER A 227 7.65 -13.79 -22.06
N SER A 228 7.75 -13.66 -23.39
CA SER A 228 8.64 -14.48 -24.19
C SER A 228 10.06 -13.89 -24.28
N ILE A 229 11.05 -14.73 -24.57
CA ILE A 229 12.43 -14.29 -24.83
C ILE A 229 12.50 -13.27 -25.97
N GLU A 230 11.67 -13.41 -27.00
CA GLU A 230 11.68 -12.54 -28.17
C GLU A 230 11.20 -11.14 -27.82
N TYR A 231 10.17 -11.04 -26.97
CA TYR A 231 9.69 -9.77 -26.45
C TYR A 231 10.75 -9.09 -25.59
N ALA A 232 11.34 -9.82 -24.63
CA ALA A 232 12.39 -9.27 -23.76
C ALA A 232 13.59 -8.73 -24.55
N VAL A 233 14.02 -9.45 -25.60
CA VAL A 233 15.07 -8.99 -26.51
C VAL A 233 14.65 -7.74 -27.28
N ASP A 234 13.46 -7.75 -27.88
CA ASP A 234 13.02 -6.62 -28.70
C ASP A 234 12.82 -5.33 -27.87
N VAL A 235 12.32 -5.44 -26.63
CA VAL A 235 12.20 -4.31 -25.68
C VAL A 235 13.58 -3.80 -25.25
N ALA A 236 14.50 -4.69 -24.90
CA ALA A 236 15.86 -4.31 -24.50
C ALA A 236 16.60 -3.58 -25.64
N LEU A 237 16.45 -4.05 -26.88
CA LEU A 237 16.98 -3.39 -28.06
C LEU A 237 16.36 -2.01 -28.29
N ALA A 238 15.03 -1.90 -28.17
CA ALA A 238 14.33 -0.61 -28.31
C ALA A 238 14.72 0.40 -27.23
N ALA A 239 14.98 -0.07 -26.01
CA ALA A 239 15.42 0.75 -24.88
C ALA A 239 16.91 1.13 -24.94
N GLY A 240 17.70 0.52 -25.83
CA GLY A 240 19.14 0.75 -25.90
C GLY A 240 19.88 0.22 -24.67
N VAL A 241 19.46 -0.95 -24.18
CA VAL A 241 20.08 -1.65 -23.05
C VAL A 241 21.45 -2.20 -23.44
N GLU A 242 22.42 -2.15 -22.53
CA GLU A 242 23.77 -2.70 -22.80
C GLU A 242 23.82 -4.23 -22.61
N ARG A 243 23.21 -4.73 -21.52
CA ARG A 243 23.15 -6.16 -21.18
C ARG A 243 21.75 -6.57 -20.72
N LEU A 244 21.21 -7.63 -21.30
CA LEU A 244 19.97 -8.30 -20.93
C LEU A 244 20.26 -9.66 -20.28
N VAL A 245 19.63 -9.91 -19.14
CA VAL A 245 19.60 -11.21 -18.46
C VAL A 245 18.17 -11.76 -18.55
N LEU A 246 18.01 -12.88 -19.25
CA LEU A 246 16.77 -13.64 -19.32
C LEU A 246 16.55 -14.34 -17.98
N PHE A 247 15.46 -14.03 -17.30
CA PHE A 247 15.19 -14.43 -15.92
C PHE A 247 13.77 -15.01 -15.79
N HIS A 248 13.44 -15.54 -14.61
CA HIS A 248 12.12 -16.11 -14.32
C HIS A 248 11.83 -17.38 -15.11
N HIS A 249 12.83 -18.27 -15.20
CA HIS A 249 12.78 -19.47 -16.02
C HIS A 249 11.63 -20.39 -15.61
N ASP A 250 10.94 -20.99 -16.58
CA ASP A 250 9.85 -21.92 -16.29
C ASP A 250 10.38 -23.15 -15.52
N PRO A 251 9.67 -23.63 -14.48
CA PRO A 251 10.05 -24.83 -13.74
C PRO A 251 10.19 -26.10 -14.60
N ALA A 252 9.51 -26.17 -15.74
CA ALA A 252 9.55 -27.30 -16.65
C ALA A 252 10.72 -27.24 -17.65
N HIS A 253 11.40 -26.10 -17.79
CA HIS A 253 12.55 -25.95 -18.69
C HIS A 253 13.83 -26.48 -18.06
N ASP A 254 14.40 -27.51 -18.68
CA ASP A 254 15.72 -28.04 -18.31
C ASP A 254 16.86 -27.15 -18.83
N ASP A 255 18.09 -27.50 -18.45
CA ASP A 255 19.29 -26.77 -18.83
C ASP A 255 19.51 -26.73 -20.36
N ALA A 256 19.04 -27.74 -21.11
CA ALA A 256 19.20 -27.76 -22.56
C ALA A 256 18.23 -26.79 -23.25
N ILE A 257 16.98 -26.72 -22.76
CA ILE A 257 15.99 -25.75 -23.23
C ILE A 257 16.47 -24.32 -22.94
N LEU A 258 16.95 -24.04 -21.73
CA LEU A 258 17.45 -22.69 -21.38
C LEU A 258 18.69 -22.29 -22.20
N GLU A 259 19.58 -23.23 -22.47
CA GLU A 259 20.70 -22.99 -23.40
C GLU A 259 20.22 -22.68 -24.82
N GLN A 260 19.21 -23.39 -25.30
CA GLN A 260 18.61 -23.11 -26.61
C GLN A 260 17.92 -21.74 -26.65
N MET A 261 17.22 -21.34 -25.58
CA MET A 261 16.61 -20.01 -25.45
C MET A 261 17.66 -18.90 -25.48
N GLU A 262 18.79 -19.05 -24.76
CA GLU A 262 19.90 -18.08 -24.81
C GLU A 262 20.50 -17.97 -26.23
N ILE A 263 20.66 -19.10 -26.94
CA ILE A 263 21.14 -19.12 -28.33
C ILE A 263 20.16 -18.38 -29.25
N THR A 264 18.86 -18.65 -29.13
CA THR A 264 17.82 -18.00 -29.94
C THR A 264 17.80 -16.48 -29.71
N ALA A 265 17.86 -16.04 -28.45
CA ALA A 265 17.90 -14.62 -28.11
C ALA A 265 19.12 -13.91 -28.70
N ARG A 266 20.32 -14.52 -28.63
CA ARG A 266 21.54 -13.98 -29.26
C ARG A 266 21.45 -13.93 -30.79
N ALA A 267 20.87 -14.95 -31.41
CA ALA A 267 20.65 -14.99 -32.85
C ALA A 267 19.70 -13.85 -33.29
N GLN A 268 18.65 -13.59 -32.52
CA GLN A 268 17.75 -12.46 -32.76
C GLN A 268 18.49 -11.12 -32.68
N VAL A 269 19.31 -10.88 -31.66
CA VAL A 269 20.15 -9.68 -31.56
C VAL A 269 21.06 -9.52 -32.78
N ALA A 270 21.77 -10.59 -33.16
CA ALA A 270 22.66 -10.58 -34.31
C ALA A 270 21.92 -10.24 -35.63
N SER A 271 20.69 -10.75 -35.80
CA SER A 271 19.86 -10.46 -36.98
C SER A 271 19.46 -8.98 -37.09
N ARG A 272 19.40 -8.26 -35.96
CA ARG A 272 19.03 -6.83 -35.89
C ARG A 272 20.23 -5.90 -36.07
N GLY A 273 21.46 -6.42 -36.07
CA GLY A 273 22.69 -5.64 -36.26
C GLY A 273 22.97 -4.63 -35.14
N GLN A 274 22.41 -4.83 -33.94
CA GLN A 274 22.58 -3.97 -32.77
C GLN A 274 23.46 -4.65 -31.71
N ALA A 275 24.14 -3.85 -30.89
CA ALA A 275 24.98 -4.34 -29.82
C ALA A 275 24.16 -4.46 -28.52
N LEU A 276 23.78 -5.68 -28.16
CA LEU A 276 23.17 -6.05 -26.88
C LEU A 276 23.81 -7.37 -26.42
N ASP A 277 24.36 -7.39 -25.20
CA ASP A 277 24.86 -8.62 -24.58
C ASP A 277 23.69 -9.38 -23.94
N VAL A 278 23.51 -10.67 -24.26
CA VAL A 278 22.38 -11.47 -23.74
C VAL A 278 22.90 -12.73 -23.04
N LEU A 279 22.39 -12.97 -21.84
CA LEU A 279 22.71 -14.11 -20.97
C LEU A 279 21.42 -14.70 -20.41
N ALA A 280 21.31 -16.02 -20.27
CA ALA A 280 20.32 -16.61 -19.38
C ALA A 280 20.82 -16.59 -17.94
N ALA A 281 19.95 -16.22 -17.01
CA ALA A 281 20.26 -16.17 -15.59
C ALA A 281 20.62 -17.55 -15.07
N ARG A 282 21.67 -17.63 -14.25
CA ARG A 282 22.03 -18.85 -13.53
C ARG A 282 22.45 -18.56 -12.10
N GLU A 283 22.16 -19.48 -11.19
CA GLU A 283 22.65 -19.38 -9.82
C GLU A 283 24.19 -19.21 -9.78
N GLY A 284 24.66 -18.27 -8.98
CA GLY A 284 26.08 -17.90 -8.87
C GLY A 284 26.59 -16.97 -9.99
N LEU A 285 25.75 -16.55 -10.95
CA LEU A 285 26.14 -15.54 -11.93
C LEU A 285 26.42 -14.20 -11.24
N GLU A 286 27.61 -13.65 -11.46
CA GLU A 286 28.03 -12.32 -10.98
C GLU A 286 28.22 -11.36 -12.14
N LEU A 287 27.59 -10.19 -12.04
CA LEU A 287 27.62 -9.15 -13.07
C LEU A 287 28.07 -7.83 -12.45
N ARG A 288 29.19 -7.32 -12.94
CA ARG A 288 29.71 -6.00 -12.57
C ARG A 288 29.16 -4.95 -13.51
N VAL A 289 28.53 -3.93 -12.95
CA VAL A 289 27.92 -2.82 -13.68
C VAL A 289 28.75 -1.57 -13.45
N GLN A 290 29.15 -0.94 -14.55
CA GLN A 290 29.98 0.27 -14.55
C GLN A 290 29.12 1.45 -14.99
N GLY A 291 29.39 2.62 -14.41
CA GLY A 291 28.69 3.83 -14.81
C GLY A 291 29.20 4.33 -16.16
N SER A 292 28.28 4.65 -17.07
CA SER A 292 28.57 5.55 -18.19
C SER A 292 28.39 7.00 -17.69
N SER A 293 29.20 7.93 -18.21
CA SER A 293 29.33 9.31 -17.71
C SER A 293 27.99 10.00 -17.40
N SER A 294 27.98 10.77 -16.30
CA SER A 294 26.85 11.43 -15.63
C SER A 294 25.56 11.54 -16.45
N VAL A 295 24.65 10.59 -16.26
CA VAL A 295 23.24 10.79 -16.58
C VAL A 295 22.64 11.61 -15.44
N THR A 296 22.36 12.88 -15.70
CA THR A 296 21.46 13.67 -14.85
C THR A 296 20.08 13.05 -15.01
N LEU A 297 19.59 12.34 -14.00
CA LEU A 297 18.23 11.84 -14.01
C LEU A 297 17.30 13.00 -13.68
N ASP A 298 16.37 13.31 -14.59
CA ASP A 298 15.17 14.08 -14.27
C ASP A 298 14.35 13.21 -13.32
N VAL A 299 14.58 13.40 -12.02
CA VAL A 299 13.83 12.68 -11.00
C VAL A 299 12.40 13.21 -11.02
N ALA A 300 11.42 12.31 -11.08
CA ALA A 300 10.00 12.67 -10.98
C ALA A 300 9.74 13.51 -9.71
N GLU A 301 8.58 14.17 -9.60
CA GLU A 301 8.28 15.01 -8.42
C GLU A 301 7.72 14.20 -7.23
N THR A 302 7.33 12.93 -7.42
CA THR A 302 6.60 12.16 -6.39
C THR A 302 7.31 10.92 -5.88
N SER A 303 7.32 10.78 -4.55
CA SER A 303 7.92 9.64 -3.87
C SER A 303 7.08 8.37 -3.99
N ALA A 304 7.72 7.23 -4.23
CA ALA A 304 7.09 5.91 -4.25
C ALA A 304 6.53 5.48 -2.86
N LEU A 305 6.99 6.11 -1.78
CA LEU A 305 6.54 5.85 -0.41
C LEU A 305 5.27 6.62 -0.04
N GLN A 306 4.78 7.49 -0.92
CA GLN A 306 3.54 8.24 -0.72
C GLN A 306 2.39 7.54 -1.43
N HIS A 307 1.51 6.93 -0.64
CA HIS A 307 0.34 6.23 -1.16
C HIS A 307 -0.68 7.16 -1.78
N ARG A 308 -1.15 6.79 -2.96
CA ARG A 308 -2.17 7.55 -3.68
C ARG A 308 -3.56 7.04 -3.33
N GLN A 309 -4.41 7.95 -2.90
CA GLN A 309 -5.80 7.61 -2.62
C GLN A 309 -6.59 7.52 -3.92
N ILE A 310 -6.91 6.31 -4.34
CA ILE A 310 -7.74 6.04 -5.53
C ILE A 310 -9.25 6.13 -5.24
N ALA A 311 -9.64 6.11 -3.96
CA ALA A 311 -11.04 6.20 -3.54
C ALA A 311 -11.64 7.53 -4.04
N GLY A 312 -12.84 7.44 -4.61
CA GLY A 312 -13.51 8.54 -5.29
C GLY A 312 -13.11 8.71 -6.77
N GLY A 313 -12.17 7.92 -7.29
CA GLY A 313 -11.83 7.89 -8.71
C GLY A 313 -13.03 7.49 -9.57
N ARG A 314 -13.21 8.16 -10.71
CA ARG A 314 -14.38 8.01 -11.58
C ARG A 314 -14.11 7.02 -12.71
N VAL A 315 -14.81 5.89 -12.72
CA VAL A 315 -14.66 4.82 -13.71
C VAL A 315 -15.85 4.86 -14.69
N LEU A 316 -15.61 5.24 -15.93
CA LEU A 316 -16.61 5.11 -17.01
C LEU A 316 -16.72 3.65 -17.44
N VAL A 317 -17.90 3.06 -17.33
CA VAL A 317 -18.16 1.68 -17.74
C VAL A 317 -19.10 1.68 -18.93
N ILE A 318 -18.64 1.13 -20.05
CA ILE A 318 -19.41 0.91 -21.29
C ILE A 318 -19.38 -0.59 -21.56
N SER A 319 -20.28 -1.33 -20.93
CA SER A 319 -20.26 -2.80 -20.93
C SER A 319 -21.67 -3.35 -20.81
N ALA A 320 -21.94 -4.47 -21.49
CA ALA A 320 -23.22 -5.17 -21.34
C ALA A 320 -23.36 -5.85 -19.97
N ASN A 321 -22.24 -6.10 -19.28
CA ASN A 321 -22.13 -6.77 -17.99
C ASN A 321 -21.58 -5.83 -16.90
N GLU A 322 -22.05 -4.58 -16.86
CA GLU A 322 -21.58 -3.55 -15.91
C GLU A 322 -21.58 -4.00 -14.43
N ASN A 323 -22.53 -4.83 -14.02
CA ASN A 323 -22.65 -5.30 -12.63
C ASN A 323 -21.45 -6.18 -12.19
N GLU A 324 -20.88 -6.96 -13.11
CA GLU A 324 -19.72 -7.82 -12.83
C GLU A 324 -18.48 -6.96 -12.55
N ILE A 325 -18.24 -5.96 -13.40
CA ILE A 325 -17.12 -5.02 -13.26
C ILE A 325 -17.21 -4.26 -11.93
N GLU A 326 -18.41 -3.82 -11.56
CA GLU A 326 -18.63 -3.14 -10.28
C GLU A 326 -18.49 -4.05 -9.07
N GLU A 327 -18.88 -5.32 -9.16
CA GLU A 327 -18.68 -6.29 -8.07
C GLU A 327 -17.18 -6.52 -7.83
N ILE A 328 -16.40 -6.63 -8.90
CA ILE A 328 -14.94 -6.83 -8.84
C ILE A 328 -14.24 -5.61 -8.22
N LEU A 329 -14.68 -4.39 -8.56
CA LEU A 329 -14.03 -3.13 -8.18
C LEU A 329 -14.66 -2.42 -6.98
N GLY A 330 -15.79 -2.92 -6.48
CA GLY A 330 -16.64 -2.21 -5.51
C GLY A 330 -16.00 -1.96 -4.14
N GLU A 331 -15.00 -2.75 -3.77
CA GLU A 331 -14.25 -2.60 -2.50
C GLU A 331 -13.27 -1.42 -2.52
N ASP A 332 -12.99 -0.82 -3.69
CA ASP A 332 -11.99 0.24 -3.84
C ASP A 332 -12.55 1.67 -3.66
N GLY A 333 -13.85 1.80 -3.34
CA GLY A 333 -14.49 3.10 -3.10
C GLY A 333 -14.55 3.99 -4.35
N LEU A 334 -14.64 3.39 -5.54
CA LEU A 334 -14.69 4.09 -6.84
C LEU A 334 -16.10 4.59 -7.17
N GLN A 335 -16.19 5.62 -8.02
CA GLN A 335 -17.45 6.13 -8.55
C GLN A 335 -17.67 5.61 -9.98
N PHE A 336 -18.73 4.83 -10.19
CA PHE A 336 -19.02 4.26 -11.51
C PHE A 336 -19.94 5.17 -12.34
N LEU A 337 -19.52 5.47 -13.56
CA LEU A 337 -20.25 6.25 -14.55
C LEU A 337 -20.72 5.32 -15.65
N ARG A 338 -21.94 4.81 -15.53
CA ARG A 338 -22.50 3.80 -16.43
C ARG A 338 -23.02 4.40 -17.70
N GLN A 339 -22.73 3.81 -18.86
CA GLN A 339 -23.32 4.17 -20.15
C GLN A 339 -23.73 2.89 -20.89
N SER A 340 -24.92 2.91 -21.50
CA SER A 340 -25.48 1.74 -22.19
C SER A 340 -24.67 1.31 -23.42
N ASP A 341 -24.02 2.28 -24.06
CA ASP A 341 -23.28 2.11 -25.30
C ASP A 341 -22.34 3.31 -25.54
N MET A 342 -21.49 3.20 -26.58
CA MET A 342 -20.54 4.24 -26.95
C MET A 342 -21.22 5.57 -27.33
N ASN A 343 -22.39 5.53 -27.98
CA ASN A 343 -23.09 6.74 -28.41
C ASN A 343 -23.63 7.53 -27.22
N ALA A 344 -24.15 6.86 -26.19
CA ALA A 344 -24.56 7.48 -24.94
C ALA A 344 -23.38 8.16 -24.24
N ALA A 345 -22.22 7.50 -24.19
CA ALA A 345 -21.00 8.08 -23.64
C ALA A 345 -20.53 9.32 -24.42
N LEU A 346 -20.54 9.26 -25.76
CA LEU A 346 -20.18 10.39 -26.63
C LEU A 346 -21.17 11.57 -26.52
N ALA A 347 -22.46 11.29 -26.34
CA ALA A 347 -23.48 12.33 -26.19
C ALA A 347 -23.23 13.19 -24.96
N ARG A 348 -22.96 12.54 -23.81
CA ARG A 348 -22.63 13.22 -22.54
C ARG A 348 -21.24 13.86 -22.56
N GLY A 349 -20.28 13.21 -23.20
CA GLY A 349 -18.92 13.74 -23.40
C GLY A 349 -18.30 14.28 -22.11
N ALA A 350 -17.75 15.50 -22.18
CA ALA A 350 -17.03 16.15 -21.09
C ALA A 350 -17.78 16.22 -19.74
N GLU A 351 -19.11 16.10 -19.69
CA GLU A 351 -19.88 16.03 -18.43
C GLU A 351 -19.51 14.82 -17.56
N LEU A 352 -19.04 13.73 -18.19
CA LEU A 352 -18.71 12.49 -17.51
C LEU A 352 -17.46 12.62 -16.64
N LEU A 353 -16.47 13.45 -17.01
CA LEU A 353 -15.18 13.62 -16.31
C LEU A 353 -14.59 12.31 -15.72
N PRO A 354 -14.44 11.22 -16.50
CA PRO A 354 -13.91 9.96 -15.98
C PRO A 354 -12.39 10.01 -15.84
N ASP A 355 -11.85 9.36 -14.81
CA ASP A 355 -10.41 9.19 -14.57
C ASP A 355 -9.85 7.94 -15.27
N ILE A 356 -10.72 7.00 -15.60
CA ILE A 356 -10.44 5.81 -16.40
C ILE A 356 -11.74 5.35 -17.09
N ALA A 357 -11.63 4.67 -18.24
CA ALA A 357 -12.76 3.99 -18.86
C ALA A 357 -12.50 2.49 -19.02
N ILE A 358 -13.55 1.69 -18.84
CA ILE A 358 -13.60 0.25 -19.10
C ILE A 358 -14.67 0.02 -20.17
N VAL A 359 -14.29 -0.57 -21.30
CA VAL A 359 -15.16 -0.71 -22.46
C VAL A 359 -15.17 -2.16 -22.94
N ASP A 360 -16.33 -2.80 -23.01
CA ASP A 360 -16.45 -4.09 -23.68
C ASP A 360 -16.18 -3.91 -25.18
N ARG A 361 -15.41 -4.83 -25.76
CA ARG A 361 -15.05 -4.81 -27.18
C ARG A 361 -16.28 -4.80 -28.09
N GLU A 362 -17.35 -5.49 -27.71
CA GLU A 362 -18.62 -5.55 -28.45
C GLU A 362 -19.33 -4.18 -28.52
N ALA A 363 -19.03 -3.26 -27.61
CA ALA A 363 -19.57 -1.91 -27.62
C ALA A 363 -18.80 -0.96 -28.56
N LEU A 364 -17.73 -1.43 -29.22
CA LEU A 364 -16.89 -0.65 -30.13
C LEU A 364 -17.26 -0.90 -31.59
N ASP A 365 -17.60 0.16 -32.32
CA ASP A 365 -17.69 0.16 -33.79
C ASP A 365 -16.29 0.37 -34.43
N GLY A 366 -15.31 -0.45 -34.02
CA GLY A 366 -13.91 -0.37 -34.42
C GLY A 366 -13.06 0.73 -33.75
N ASP A 367 -11.80 0.85 -34.17
CA ASP A 367 -10.76 1.72 -33.59
C ASP A 367 -11.13 3.21 -33.46
N ALA A 368 -11.97 3.72 -34.37
CA ALA A 368 -12.36 5.13 -34.38
C ALA A 368 -13.16 5.53 -33.12
N GLY A 369 -13.86 4.58 -32.50
CA GLY A 369 -14.70 4.83 -31.32
C GLY A 369 -13.89 5.29 -30.09
N LEU A 370 -12.73 4.69 -29.85
CA LEU A 370 -11.88 5.04 -28.70
C LEU A 370 -11.25 6.43 -28.84
N ALA A 371 -10.78 6.76 -30.05
CA ALA A 371 -10.24 8.08 -30.35
C ALA A 371 -11.32 9.17 -30.22
N ALA A 372 -12.51 8.92 -30.77
CA ALA A 372 -13.66 9.81 -30.65
C ALA A 372 -14.07 10.00 -29.18
N LEU A 373 -14.03 8.94 -28.36
CA LEU A 373 -14.34 9.03 -26.94
C LEU A 373 -13.35 9.94 -26.21
N ARG A 374 -12.03 9.76 -26.40
CA ARG A 374 -11.00 10.63 -25.81
C ARG A 374 -11.15 12.09 -26.23
N GLU A 375 -11.40 12.34 -27.51
CA GLU A 375 -11.63 13.68 -28.04
C GLU A 375 -12.87 14.33 -27.40
N ARG A 376 -13.99 13.59 -27.35
CA ARG A 376 -15.26 14.10 -26.85
C ARG A 376 -15.28 14.32 -25.33
N LEU A 377 -14.49 13.54 -24.59
CA LEU A 377 -14.23 13.74 -23.16
C LEU A 377 -13.24 14.87 -22.89
N GLY A 378 -12.55 15.39 -23.92
CA GLY A 378 -11.49 16.39 -23.77
C GLY A 378 -10.23 15.85 -23.09
N ARG A 379 -10.06 14.52 -23.02
CA ARG A 379 -8.96 13.85 -22.30
C ARG A 379 -8.17 12.96 -23.27
N ARG A 380 -7.21 13.56 -23.98
CA ARG A 380 -6.37 12.87 -25.00
C ARG A 380 -5.58 11.67 -24.47
N HIS A 381 -5.28 11.64 -23.18
CA HIS A 381 -4.50 10.58 -22.53
C HIS A 381 -5.33 9.79 -21.50
N LEU A 382 -6.67 9.83 -21.59
CA LEU A 382 -7.51 9.02 -20.72
C LEU A 382 -7.13 7.53 -20.85
N PRO A 383 -6.81 6.84 -19.74
CA PRO A 383 -6.63 5.40 -19.76
C PRO A 383 -7.94 4.70 -20.09
N ILE A 384 -7.90 3.84 -21.10
CA ILE A 384 -9.03 3.00 -21.51
C ILE A 384 -8.60 1.54 -21.50
N ILE A 385 -9.28 0.74 -20.68
CA ILE A 385 -9.15 -0.72 -20.64
C ILE A 385 -10.25 -1.32 -21.51
N VAL A 386 -9.88 -2.08 -22.53
CA VAL A 386 -10.86 -2.81 -23.36
C VAL A 386 -10.99 -4.25 -22.88
N LEU A 387 -12.22 -4.73 -22.71
CA LEU A 387 -12.51 -6.11 -22.32
C LEU A 387 -12.94 -6.91 -23.56
N ALA A 388 -12.15 -7.91 -23.97
CA ALA A 388 -12.53 -8.80 -25.08
C ALA A 388 -13.54 -9.87 -24.67
N ASP A 389 -14.34 -10.30 -25.65
CA ASP A 389 -15.16 -11.51 -25.53
C ASP A 389 -14.31 -12.79 -25.57
N SER A 390 -14.81 -13.79 -24.86
CA SER A 390 -14.36 -15.18 -24.76
C SER A 390 -14.24 -15.94 -26.09
N THR A 391 -14.88 -15.47 -27.15
CA THR A 391 -14.83 -16.12 -28.48
C THR A 391 -13.59 -15.76 -29.29
N ILE A 392 -12.86 -14.72 -28.89
CA ILE A 392 -11.62 -14.31 -29.53
C ILE A 392 -10.46 -15.04 -28.84
N PRO A 393 -9.68 -15.85 -29.56
CA PRO A 393 -8.45 -16.43 -29.03
C PRO A 393 -7.57 -15.36 -28.37
N SER A 394 -6.99 -15.66 -27.21
CA SER A 394 -6.17 -14.72 -26.45
C SER A 394 -5.00 -14.17 -27.29
N ASP A 395 -4.41 -14.99 -28.16
CA ASP A 395 -3.40 -14.55 -29.12
C ASP A 395 -3.95 -13.55 -30.17
N ALA A 396 -5.22 -13.63 -30.56
CA ALA A 396 -5.89 -12.69 -31.46
C ALA A 396 -6.35 -11.40 -30.73
N VAL A 397 -6.66 -11.49 -29.44
CA VAL A 397 -7.00 -10.36 -28.55
C VAL A 397 -5.83 -9.37 -28.47
N TYR A 398 -4.63 -9.85 -28.17
CA TYR A 398 -3.44 -8.99 -28.03
C TYR A 398 -2.81 -8.60 -29.39
N ARG A 399 -3.43 -9.00 -30.51
CA ARG A 399 -3.14 -8.54 -31.87
C ARG A 399 -4.01 -7.36 -32.32
N GLY A 400 -4.99 -6.92 -31.51
CA GLY A 400 -6.05 -5.99 -31.92
C GLY A 400 -6.02 -4.60 -31.26
N GLU A 401 -6.07 -3.56 -32.11
CA GLU A 401 -6.36 -2.14 -31.80
C GLU A 401 -5.33 -1.31 -31.02
N ALA A 402 -4.40 -0.68 -31.75
CA ALA A 402 -3.35 0.22 -31.25
C ALA A 402 -3.86 1.49 -30.50
N SER A 403 -5.18 1.68 -30.40
CA SER A 403 -5.80 2.87 -29.83
C SER A 403 -6.17 2.74 -28.33
N SER A 404 -6.25 1.52 -27.79
CA SER A 404 -6.52 1.27 -26.36
C SER A 404 -5.30 1.56 -25.48
N THR A 405 -5.50 1.73 -24.17
CA THR A 405 -4.40 1.89 -23.20
C THR A 405 -3.99 0.55 -22.59
N ASP A 406 -4.96 -0.35 -22.44
CA ASP A 406 -4.81 -1.68 -21.89
C ASP A 406 -5.93 -2.57 -22.46
N TYR A 407 -5.70 -3.87 -22.47
CA TYR A 407 -6.61 -4.82 -23.09
C TYR A 407 -6.65 -6.11 -22.25
N LEU A 408 -7.85 -6.61 -21.98
CA LEU A 408 -8.08 -7.75 -21.09
C LEU A 408 -9.01 -8.78 -21.73
N ALA A 409 -8.50 -9.98 -22.02
CA ALA A 409 -9.30 -11.07 -22.57
C ALA A 409 -10.17 -11.74 -21.49
N LYS A 410 -11.45 -12.00 -21.79
CA LYS A 410 -12.29 -12.88 -20.96
C LYS A 410 -11.98 -14.36 -21.28
N PRO A 411 -11.98 -15.26 -20.28
CA PRO A 411 -12.15 -14.98 -18.87
C PRO A 411 -10.87 -14.40 -18.25
N PHE A 412 -11.01 -13.32 -17.48
CA PHE A 412 -9.95 -12.79 -16.63
C PHE A 412 -10.30 -13.02 -15.16
N SER A 413 -9.28 -13.06 -14.31
CA SER A 413 -9.52 -13.15 -12.86
C SER A 413 -9.94 -11.77 -12.31
N PRO A 414 -10.86 -11.71 -11.32
CA PRO A 414 -11.18 -10.46 -10.63
C PRO A 414 -9.96 -9.67 -10.11
N PRO A 415 -8.95 -10.32 -9.51
CA PRO A 415 -7.71 -9.64 -9.11
C PRO A 415 -7.00 -8.95 -10.28
N MET A 416 -6.98 -9.55 -11.47
CA MET A 416 -6.29 -8.99 -12.63
C MET A 416 -6.92 -7.68 -13.10
N LEU A 417 -8.25 -7.63 -13.23
CA LEU A 417 -8.95 -6.38 -13.56
C LEU A 417 -8.71 -5.32 -12.49
N ARG A 418 -8.77 -5.70 -11.20
CA ARG A 418 -8.52 -4.79 -10.08
C ARG A 418 -7.10 -4.22 -10.08
N ALA A 419 -6.08 -5.03 -10.37
CA ALA A 419 -4.67 -4.58 -10.50
C ALA A 419 -4.53 -3.51 -11.58
N ARG A 420 -5.06 -3.81 -12.78
CA ARG A 420 -5.00 -2.92 -13.94
C ARG A 420 -5.64 -1.58 -13.64
N VAL A 421 -6.85 -1.59 -13.09
CA VAL A 421 -7.60 -0.36 -12.74
C VAL A 421 -6.87 0.47 -11.70
N ARG A 422 -6.38 -0.15 -10.62
CA ARG A 422 -5.62 0.55 -9.57
C ARG A 422 -4.36 1.20 -10.13
N ALA A 423 -3.57 0.47 -10.92
CA ALA A 423 -2.34 0.98 -11.51
C ALA A 423 -2.62 2.21 -12.38
N TRP A 424 -3.66 2.18 -13.23
CA TRP A 424 -4.03 3.31 -14.07
C TRP A 424 -4.61 4.49 -13.28
N LEU A 425 -5.47 4.25 -12.28
CA LEU A 425 -6.01 5.33 -11.42
C LEU A 425 -4.93 6.03 -10.61
N ALA A 426 -3.98 5.25 -10.05
CA ALA A 426 -2.84 5.80 -9.33
C ALA A 426 -2.00 6.74 -10.21
N ARG A 427 -2.01 6.57 -11.55
CA ARG A 427 -1.31 7.45 -12.49
C ARG A 427 -2.13 8.69 -12.85
N THR A 428 -3.44 8.54 -13.12
CA THR A 428 -4.28 9.66 -13.55
C THR A 428 -4.53 10.68 -12.44
N LEU A 429 -4.76 10.21 -11.21
CA LEU A 429 -5.17 11.09 -10.09
C LEU A 429 -4.05 12.02 -9.59
N MET A 430 -2.80 11.80 -9.99
CA MET A 430 -1.70 12.72 -9.70
C MET A 430 -1.65 13.95 -10.60
N VAL A 431 -2.26 13.87 -11.79
CA VAL A 431 -2.04 14.84 -12.87
C VAL A 431 -2.98 16.06 -12.73
N PHE A 432 -3.97 16.01 -11.83
CA PHE A 432 -4.95 17.10 -11.67
C PHE A 432 -4.71 17.93 -10.40
N ASP A 433 -4.48 19.23 -10.58
CA ASP A 433 -4.34 20.22 -9.51
C ASP A 433 -5.65 20.31 -8.67
N PRO A 434 -5.58 20.13 -7.33
CA PRO A 434 -6.71 20.28 -6.43
C PRO A 434 -7.47 21.63 -6.56
N ALA A 435 -6.82 22.68 -7.06
CA ALA A 435 -7.42 24.01 -7.22
C ALA A 435 -8.57 24.07 -8.23
N GLU A 436 -8.62 23.19 -9.24
CA GLU A 436 -9.68 23.18 -10.27
C GLU A 436 -10.99 22.54 -9.79
N ARG A 437 -10.98 21.81 -8.67
CA ARG A 437 -12.19 21.14 -8.12
C ARG A 437 -13.16 22.10 -7.40
N ALA A 438 -12.75 23.31 -7.04
CA ALA A 438 -13.52 24.18 -6.15
C ALA A 438 -14.60 25.04 -6.84
N THR A 439 -14.67 25.09 -8.16
CA THR A 439 -15.43 26.13 -8.89
C THR A 439 -16.80 25.71 -9.46
N VAL A 440 -17.26 24.46 -9.31
CA VAL A 440 -18.37 23.95 -10.15
C VAL A 440 -19.72 23.72 -9.45
N ILE A 441 -19.89 23.88 -8.14
CA ILE A 441 -21.19 23.51 -7.51
C ILE A 441 -21.81 24.64 -6.66
N GLN A 442 -22.76 25.34 -7.26
CA GLN A 442 -23.92 25.93 -6.57
C GLN A 442 -25.17 25.82 -7.45
N GLU A 443 -26.24 25.20 -6.95
CA GLU A 443 -27.59 25.32 -7.53
C GLU A 443 -28.72 25.33 -6.45
N PRO A 444 -29.92 25.86 -6.76
CA PRO A 444 -30.94 26.30 -5.80
C PRO A 444 -32.16 25.37 -5.61
N LEU A 445 -32.87 25.55 -4.48
CA LEU A 445 -34.00 24.74 -3.95
C LEU A 445 -35.29 24.74 -4.82
N ARG A 446 -35.95 23.56 -4.95
CA ARG A 446 -37.21 23.30 -5.71
C ARG A 446 -38.25 22.45 -4.92
N SER A 447 -39.41 22.16 -5.52
CA SER A 447 -40.73 21.84 -4.92
C SER A 447 -40.90 20.48 -4.20
N ALA A 448 -42.03 20.28 -3.48
CA ALA A 448 -42.30 19.08 -2.68
C ALA A 448 -42.49 17.76 -3.49
N THR A 449 -43.02 17.83 -4.72
CA THR A 449 -43.14 16.67 -5.62
C THR A 449 -41.78 16.29 -6.22
N ASP A 450 -40.92 17.29 -6.50
CA ASP A 450 -39.52 17.07 -6.89
C ASP A 450 -38.73 16.40 -5.77
N ASN A 451 -39.03 16.73 -4.50
CA ASN A 451 -38.33 16.14 -3.35
C ASN A 451 -38.58 14.64 -3.19
N ARG A 452 -39.80 14.14 -3.46
CA ARG A 452 -40.08 12.70 -3.33
C ARG A 452 -39.36 11.89 -4.40
N VAL A 453 -39.38 12.36 -5.65
CA VAL A 453 -38.64 11.75 -6.76
C VAL A 453 -37.12 11.83 -6.53
N ARG A 454 -36.64 12.97 -6.03
CA ARG A 454 -35.24 13.16 -5.64
C ARG A 454 -34.82 12.18 -4.53
N CYS A 455 -35.59 12.05 -3.47
CA CYS A 455 -35.29 11.12 -2.38
C CYS A 455 -35.35 9.66 -2.83
N ALA A 456 -36.26 9.29 -3.74
CA ALA A 456 -36.29 7.96 -4.34
C ALA A 456 -35.04 7.67 -5.18
N ASN A 457 -34.54 8.67 -5.91
CA ASN A 457 -33.30 8.58 -6.67
C ASN A 457 -32.08 8.51 -5.73
N LEU A 458 -32.06 9.28 -4.65
CA LEU A 458 -31.00 9.24 -3.63
C LEU A 458 -30.96 7.90 -2.88
N LEU A 459 -32.11 7.30 -2.56
CA LEU A 459 -32.14 5.95 -2.00
C LEU A 459 -31.58 4.93 -3.01
N ALA A 460 -31.82 5.13 -4.31
CA ALA A 460 -31.24 4.27 -5.35
C ALA A 460 -29.71 4.36 -5.44
N THR A 461 -29.09 5.49 -5.06
CA THR A 461 -27.63 5.65 -5.06
C THR A 461 -26.96 5.10 -3.80
N VAL A 462 -27.72 4.83 -2.74
CA VAL A 462 -27.18 4.31 -1.48
C VAL A 462 -26.98 2.79 -1.61
N PRO A 463 -25.76 2.25 -1.38
CA PRO A 463 -25.45 0.84 -1.62
C PRO A 463 -26.42 -0.15 -0.94
N LEU A 464 -26.94 0.21 0.23
CA LEU A 464 -27.89 -0.60 0.98
C LEU A 464 -29.27 -0.73 0.30
N PHE A 465 -29.74 0.33 -0.37
CA PHE A 465 -31.11 0.44 -0.89
C PHE A 465 -31.18 0.34 -2.41
N ARG A 466 -30.05 0.27 -3.13
CA ARG A 466 -29.96 0.29 -4.59
C ARG A 466 -30.74 -0.82 -5.31
N HIS A 467 -30.95 -1.95 -4.65
CA HIS A 467 -31.66 -3.11 -5.20
C HIS A 467 -33.16 -3.13 -4.87
N LEU A 468 -33.66 -2.11 -4.15
CA LEU A 468 -35.09 -2.01 -3.84
C LEU A 468 -35.90 -1.61 -5.07
N THR A 469 -37.05 -2.27 -5.25
CA THR A 469 -38.03 -1.89 -6.27
C THR A 469 -38.54 -0.47 -6.02
N SER A 470 -39.14 0.15 -7.04
CA SER A 470 -39.78 1.46 -6.89
C SER A 470 -40.83 1.45 -5.78
N GLU A 471 -41.66 0.40 -5.72
CA GLU A 471 -42.70 0.22 -4.71
C GLU A 471 -42.12 0.10 -3.28
N GLN A 472 -41.01 -0.63 -3.12
CA GLN A 472 -40.32 -0.75 -1.84
C GLN A 472 -39.65 0.58 -1.41
N ARG A 473 -39.09 1.34 -2.36
CA ARG A 473 -38.55 2.68 -2.09
C ARG A 473 -39.65 3.66 -1.73
N ASP A 474 -40.79 3.60 -2.42
CA ASP A 474 -41.95 4.43 -2.10
C ASP A 474 -42.48 4.13 -0.69
N LEU A 475 -42.48 2.86 -0.28
CA LEU A 475 -42.86 2.46 1.08
C LEU A 475 -41.90 3.04 2.14
N LEU A 476 -40.59 3.07 1.88
CA LEU A 476 -39.63 3.74 2.77
C LEU A 476 -39.87 5.26 2.85
N LEU A 477 -40.31 5.86 1.75
CA LEU A 477 -40.50 7.30 1.63
C LEU A 477 -41.82 7.82 2.18
N ASP A 478 -42.82 6.96 2.39
CA ASP A 478 -44.15 7.34 2.90
C ASP A 478 -44.11 8.06 4.24
N SER A 479 -43.10 7.79 5.05
CA SER A 479 -42.87 8.46 6.35
C SER A 479 -41.44 9.00 6.48
N ALA A 480 -40.74 9.21 5.36
CA ALA A 480 -39.39 9.74 5.38
C ALA A 480 -39.39 11.27 5.54
N ALA A 481 -38.37 11.79 6.21
CA ALA A 481 -38.17 13.24 6.34
C ALA A 481 -36.70 13.60 6.13
N GLU A 482 -36.44 14.64 5.34
CA GLU A 482 -35.11 15.24 5.27
C GLU A 482 -34.84 16.03 6.56
N GLN A 483 -33.69 15.81 7.17
CA GLN A 483 -33.24 16.52 8.35
C GLN A 483 -31.83 17.04 8.12
N SER A 484 -31.56 18.25 8.60
CA SER A 484 -30.25 18.89 8.52
C SER A 484 -29.74 19.17 9.91
N PHE A 485 -28.50 18.78 10.17
CA PHE A 485 -27.86 18.91 11.46
C PHE A 485 -26.68 19.87 11.35
N ALA A 486 -26.62 20.85 12.24
CA ALA A 486 -25.47 21.74 12.35
C ALA A 486 -24.28 21.00 12.98
N PRO A 487 -23.02 21.43 12.75
CA PRO A 487 -21.86 20.88 13.45
C PRO A 487 -22.07 20.89 14.97
N GLY A 488 -21.80 19.77 15.64
CA GLY A 488 -22.01 19.57 17.07
C GLY A 488 -23.44 19.16 17.47
N GLN A 489 -24.40 19.12 16.55
CA GLN A 489 -25.76 18.68 16.84
C GLN A 489 -25.85 17.15 16.91
N VAL A 490 -26.57 16.65 17.90
CA VAL A 490 -26.78 15.21 18.11
C VAL A 490 -27.91 14.70 17.21
N LEU A 491 -27.64 13.66 16.43
CA LEU A 491 -28.63 12.98 15.57
C LEU A 491 -29.39 11.90 16.33
N VAL A 492 -28.67 11.16 17.16
CA VAL A 492 -29.20 10.05 17.97
C VAL A 492 -28.42 9.98 19.27
N ARG A 493 -29.08 9.70 20.39
CA ARG A 493 -28.39 9.47 21.68
C ARG A 493 -28.37 8.00 22.03
N GLU A 494 -27.28 7.58 22.68
CA GLU A 494 -27.20 6.28 23.31
C GLU A 494 -28.41 6.06 24.25
N ASN A 495 -28.90 4.82 24.31
CA ASN A 495 -30.08 4.41 25.08
C ASN A 495 -31.43 4.98 24.61
N GLU A 496 -31.49 5.78 23.54
CA GLU A 496 -32.76 6.13 22.89
C GLU A 496 -33.41 4.90 22.24
N PRO A 497 -34.75 4.86 22.12
CA PRO A 497 -35.43 3.80 21.39
C PRO A 497 -35.03 3.81 19.90
N PRO A 498 -35.02 2.64 19.22
CA PRO A 498 -34.63 2.53 17.83
C PRO A 498 -35.77 2.82 16.84
N ASP A 499 -36.52 3.90 17.06
CA ASP A 499 -37.74 4.27 16.31
C ASP A 499 -37.49 4.71 14.84
N ARG A 500 -36.27 5.09 14.51
CA ARG A 500 -35.86 5.58 13.18
C ARG A 500 -34.46 5.17 12.78
N LEU A 501 -34.09 5.32 11.52
CA LEU A 501 -32.69 5.31 11.08
C LEU A 501 -32.42 6.50 10.17
N PHE A 502 -31.15 6.81 9.95
CA PHE A 502 -30.76 7.92 9.09
C PHE A 502 -29.85 7.43 7.98
N VAL A 503 -30.06 7.97 6.78
CA VAL A 503 -29.19 7.81 5.63
C VAL A 503 -28.47 9.14 5.41
N ILE A 504 -27.14 9.15 5.42
CA ILE A 504 -26.36 10.38 5.23
C ILE A 504 -26.37 10.72 3.74
N LEU A 505 -27.03 11.83 3.38
CA LEU A 505 -27.08 12.32 2.00
C LEU A 505 -25.89 13.23 1.68
N SER A 506 -25.39 13.97 2.67
CA SER A 506 -24.13 14.72 2.58
C SER A 506 -23.65 15.12 3.98
N GLY A 507 -22.36 15.35 4.13
CA GLY A 507 -21.71 15.69 5.40
C GLY A 507 -21.17 14.47 6.15
N ARG A 508 -20.74 14.69 7.40
CA ARG A 508 -20.08 13.69 8.24
C ARG A 508 -20.60 13.71 9.67
N VAL A 509 -20.61 12.54 10.29
CA VAL A 509 -20.99 12.35 11.68
C VAL A 509 -19.96 11.51 12.41
N ARG A 510 -19.93 11.66 13.73
CA ARG A 510 -19.05 10.93 14.64
C ARG A 510 -19.88 10.11 15.60
N VAL A 511 -19.49 8.86 15.79
CA VAL A 511 -20.13 7.89 16.69
C VAL A 511 -19.36 7.86 18.01
N LEU A 512 -20.08 8.05 19.11
CA LEU A 512 -19.58 8.18 20.47
C LEU A 512 -20.23 7.12 21.36
N GLU A 513 -19.46 6.35 22.11
CA GLU A 513 -19.97 5.36 23.08
C GLU A 513 -19.49 5.72 24.48
N VAL A 514 -20.38 5.63 25.47
CA VAL A 514 -20.00 5.85 26.87
C VAL A 514 -19.36 4.59 27.43
N ALA A 515 -18.14 4.70 27.96
CA ALA A 515 -17.44 3.54 28.50
C ALA A 515 -18.19 2.95 29.72
N PRO A 516 -18.24 1.60 29.87
CA PRO A 516 -18.80 0.98 31.07
C PRO A 516 -18.08 1.54 32.31
N ASP A 517 -18.87 2.03 33.28
CA ASP A 517 -18.41 2.60 34.55
C ASP A 517 -17.67 3.97 34.47
N SER A 518 -17.84 4.74 33.37
CA SER A 518 -17.27 6.08 33.22
C SER A 518 -18.16 7.00 32.38
N SER A 519 -18.13 8.32 32.62
CA SER A 519 -18.83 9.33 31.79
C SER A 519 -18.01 9.79 30.57
N LEU A 520 -16.89 9.11 30.27
CA LEU A 520 -16.04 9.41 29.10
C LEU A 520 -16.68 8.88 27.81
N GLU A 521 -16.97 9.79 26.88
CA GLU A 521 -17.42 9.48 25.52
C GLU A 521 -16.22 9.10 24.64
N LEU A 522 -16.20 7.84 24.17
CA LEU A 522 -15.18 7.30 23.28
C LEU A 522 -15.60 7.47 21.82
N ILE A 523 -14.72 8.04 20.99
CA ILE A 523 -14.97 8.11 19.55
C ILE A 523 -14.76 6.73 18.94
N VAL A 524 -15.87 6.07 18.63
CA VAL A 524 -15.87 4.73 18.04
C VAL A 524 -15.48 4.82 16.57
N GLY A 525 -15.99 5.82 15.84
CA GLY A 525 -15.69 6.05 14.42
C GLY A 525 -16.38 7.28 13.83
N GLU A 526 -16.18 7.51 12.54
CA GLU A 526 -16.90 8.51 11.74
C GLU A 526 -17.63 7.85 10.58
N LEU A 527 -18.78 8.41 10.22
CA LEU A 527 -19.60 7.98 9.10
C LEU A 527 -19.83 9.16 8.13
N GLY A 528 -19.85 8.87 6.84
CA GLY A 528 -20.00 9.87 5.77
C GLY A 528 -21.14 9.56 4.80
N GLU A 529 -21.19 10.31 3.70
CA GLU A 529 -22.21 10.19 2.64
C GLU A 529 -22.42 8.73 2.18
N GLY A 530 -23.68 8.36 1.96
CA GLY A 530 -24.10 7.02 1.57
C GLY A 530 -24.13 5.99 2.71
N GLN A 531 -23.63 6.33 3.90
CA GLN A 531 -23.67 5.43 5.05
C GLN A 531 -24.93 5.65 5.91
N ILE A 532 -25.30 4.59 6.63
CA ILE A 532 -26.50 4.54 7.48
C ILE A 532 -26.16 4.59 8.97
N ILE A 533 -27.06 5.19 9.74
CA ILE A 533 -26.96 5.37 11.19
C ILE A 533 -28.16 4.75 11.87
N GLY A 534 -27.90 3.95 12.91
CA GLY A 534 -28.93 3.47 13.84
C GLY A 534 -29.60 2.15 13.43
N GLU A 535 -29.10 1.50 12.39
CA GLU A 535 -29.59 0.21 11.89
C GLU A 535 -29.47 -0.91 12.92
N LEU A 536 -28.39 -0.92 13.71
CA LEU A 536 -28.13 -1.98 14.69
C LEU A 536 -29.20 -2.02 15.78
N GLY A 537 -29.63 -0.86 16.27
CA GLY A 537 -30.72 -0.75 17.24
C GLY A 537 -32.04 -1.22 16.64
N VAL A 538 -32.31 -0.86 15.38
CA VAL A 538 -33.52 -1.26 14.65
C VAL A 538 -33.57 -2.78 14.46
N LEU A 539 -32.47 -3.41 14.05
CA LEU A 539 -32.38 -4.84 13.77
C LEU A 539 -32.41 -5.71 15.03
N ARG A 540 -31.69 -5.28 16.08
CA ARG A 540 -31.63 -6.02 17.35
C ARG A 540 -32.85 -5.76 18.22
N ASN A 541 -33.71 -4.82 17.83
CA ASN A 541 -34.79 -4.28 18.64
C ASN A 541 -34.30 -3.89 20.05
N GLN A 542 -33.18 -3.18 20.10
CA GLN A 542 -32.50 -2.75 21.32
C GLN A 542 -32.31 -1.23 21.30
N PRO A 543 -32.18 -0.59 22.48
CA PRO A 543 -31.81 0.83 22.55
C PRO A 543 -30.53 1.13 21.77
N ARG A 544 -30.35 2.38 21.33
CA ARG A 544 -29.15 2.79 20.59
C ARG A 544 -27.89 2.47 21.40
N SER A 545 -26.93 1.83 20.73
CA SER A 545 -25.64 1.46 21.33
C SER A 545 -24.63 2.60 21.42
N ALA A 546 -24.90 3.74 20.78
CA ALA A 546 -23.99 4.87 20.74
C ALA A 546 -24.74 6.18 20.45
N THR A 547 -24.15 7.29 20.89
CA THR A 547 -24.53 8.65 20.53
C THR A 547 -23.88 9.03 19.20
N VAL A 548 -24.58 9.76 18.33
CA VAL A 548 -24.05 10.18 17.03
C VAL A 548 -24.21 11.68 16.85
N VAL A 549 -23.11 12.37 16.53
CA VAL A 549 -23.03 13.83 16.48
C VAL A 549 -22.52 14.29 15.13
N ALA A 550 -23.11 15.32 14.54
CA ALA A 550 -22.64 15.90 13.29
C ALA A 550 -21.26 16.58 13.48
N VAL A 551 -20.28 16.23 12.65
CA VAL A 551 -18.95 16.87 12.66
C VAL A 551 -18.96 18.15 11.84
N GLU A 552 -19.73 18.14 10.76
CA GLU A 552 -19.98 19.27 9.89
C GLU A 552 -21.47 19.43 9.64
N ARG A 553 -21.89 20.32 8.73
CA ARG A 553 -23.29 20.39 8.35
C ARG A 553 -23.66 19.10 7.63
N THR A 554 -24.56 18.33 8.23
CA THR A 554 -24.92 16.99 7.74
C THR A 554 -26.38 16.95 7.35
N HIS A 555 -26.65 16.55 6.12
CA HIS A 555 -27.99 16.34 5.60
C HIS A 555 -28.29 14.84 5.59
N CYS A 556 -29.41 14.45 6.18
CA CYS A 556 -29.82 13.07 6.29
C CYS A 556 -31.27 12.88 5.82
N LEU A 557 -31.54 11.71 5.24
CA LEU A 557 -32.88 11.19 5.09
C LEU A 557 -33.21 10.31 6.30
N MET A 558 -34.20 10.70 7.09
CA MET A 558 -34.71 9.92 8.21
C MET A 558 -35.77 8.94 7.70
N LEU A 559 -35.61 7.65 8.04
CA LEU A 559 -36.57 6.58 7.71
C LEU A 559 -37.14 5.98 9.00
N HIS A 560 -38.44 5.68 9.00
CA HIS A 560 -39.13 5.12 10.16
C HIS A 560 -38.85 3.61 10.31
N GLN A 561 -38.66 3.14 11.55
CA GLN A 561 -38.35 1.73 11.85
C GLN A 561 -39.38 0.76 11.25
N ASN A 562 -40.67 1.07 11.40
CA ASN A 562 -41.75 0.20 10.92
C ASN A 562 -41.71 -0.02 9.40
N GLU A 563 -41.52 1.05 8.61
CA GLU A 563 -41.45 0.92 7.15
C GLU A 563 -40.16 0.22 6.71
N PHE A 564 -39.04 0.51 7.37
CA PHE A 564 -37.78 -0.20 7.13
C PHE A 564 -37.89 -1.70 7.41
N LEU A 565 -38.50 -2.10 8.55
CA LEU A 565 -38.68 -3.51 8.89
C LEU A 565 -39.66 -4.22 7.95
N LYS A 566 -40.73 -3.55 7.48
CA LYS A 566 -41.63 -4.11 6.46
C LYS A 566 -40.91 -4.36 5.14
N VAL A 567 -40.06 -3.43 4.70
CA VAL A 567 -39.28 -3.60 3.47
C VAL A 567 -38.23 -4.69 3.65
N LEU A 568 -37.56 -4.73 4.80
CA LEU A 568 -36.57 -5.76 5.13
C LEU A 568 -37.17 -7.17 5.16
N GLN A 569 -38.38 -7.34 5.71
CA GLN A 569 -39.08 -8.64 5.75
C GLN A 569 -39.51 -9.12 4.36
N ASN A 570 -39.71 -8.20 3.42
CA ASN A 570 -40.19 -8.49 2.07
C ASN A 570 -39.12 -8.32 0.99
N SER A 571 -37.85 -8.11 1.35
CA SER A 571 -36.73 -8.00 0.42
C SER A 571 -35.52 -8.79 0.93
N THR A 572 -35.26 -9.93 0.28
CA THR A 572 -34.08 -10.75 0.52
C THR A 572 -32.80 -9.99 0.18
N GLU A 573 -32.84 -9.14 -0.85
CA GLU A 573 -31.72 -8.34 -1.34
C GLU A 573 -31.30 -7.28 -0.32
N LEU A 574 -32.26 -6.61 0.33
CA LEU A 574 -31.98 -5.66 1.40
C LEU A 574 -31.35 -6.38 2.61
N ALA A 575 -31.85 -7.56 2.96
CA ALA A 575 -31.31 -8.35 4.06
C ALA A 575 -29.84 -8.77 3.82
N VAL A 576 -29.52 -9.23 2.61
CA VAL A 576 -28.14 -9.59 2.22
C VAL A 576 -27.23 -8.36 2.17
N SER A 577 -27.71 -7.24 1.64
CA SER A 577 -26.94 -5.98 1.58
C SER A 577 -26.62 -5.44 2.97
N LEU A 578 -27.57 -5.58 3.90
CA LEU A 578 -27.39 -5.20 5.29
C LEU A 578 -26.40 -6.11 6.02
N LEU A 579 -26.47 -7.42 5.79
CA LEU A 579 -25.49 -8.39 6.32
C LEU A 579 -24.06 -8.06 5.87
N ARG A 580 -23.86 -7.76 4.58
CA ARG A 580 -22.55 -7.36 4.05
C ARG A 580 -22.04 -6.06 4.69
N THR A 581 -22.92 -5.07 4.83
CA THR A 581 -22.59 -3.78 5.47
C THR A 581 -22.13 -3.98 6.92
N LEU A 582 -22.83 -4.82 7.69
CA LEU A 582 -22.48 -5.12 9.08
C LEU A 582 -21.19 -5.95 9.19
N ALA A 583 -20.98 -6.92 8.29
CA ALA A 583 -19.75 -7.72 8.24
C ALA A 583 -18.51 -6.85 7.94
N GLY A 584 -18.62 -5.90 7.00
CA GLY A 584 -17.55 -4.94 6.71
C GLY A 584 -17.19 -4.05 7.91
N ARG A 585 -18.20 -3.57 8.65
CA ARG A 585 -17.99 -2.79 9.89
C ARG A 585 -17.27 -3.59 10.98
N LEU A 586 -17.57 -4.88 11.13
CA LEU A 586 -16.88 -5.77 12.06
C LEU A 586 -15.41 -5.95 11.68
N TYR A 587 -15.13 -6.16 10.40
CA TYR A 587 -13.77 -6.28 9.86
C TYR A 587 -12.94 -4.99 10.03
N GLU A 588 -13.53 -3.81 9.78
CA GLU A 588 -12.86 -2.53 10.05
C GLU A 588 -12.60 -2.28 11.54
N THR A 589 -13.50 -2.72 12.41
CA THR A 589 -13.32 -2.63 13.87
C THR A 589 -12.15 -3.51 14.32
N ASP A 590 -11.97 -4.66 13.69
CA ASP A 590 -10.82 -5.55 13.91
C ASP A 590 -9.50 -4.89 13.46
N ARG A 591 -9.48 -4.19 12.32
CA ARG A 591 -8.35 -3.32 11.92
C ARG A 591 -8.09 -2.17 12.88
N ARG A 592 -9.10 -1.65 13.58
CA ARG A 592 -8.89 -0.60 14.62
C ARG A 592 -8.22 -1.17 15.86
N LEU A 593 -8.24 -2.48 16.11
CA LEU A 593 -7.42 -3.10 17.15
C LEU A 593 -5.93 -3.05 16.81
N SER A 594 -5.55 -2.87 15.54
CA SER A 594 -4.16 -2.57 15.14
C SER A 594 -3.67 -1.20 15.62
N ARG A 595 -4.52 -0.34 16.21
CA ARG A 595 -4.14 0.98 16.80
C ARG A 595 -3.25 0.88 18.05
N TYR A 596 -3.01 -0.33 18.56
CA TYR A 596 -1.99 -0.61 19.56
C TYR A 596 -0.62 -0.94 18.94
N ALA A 597 -0.45 -0.75 17.63
CA ALA A 597 0.84 -0.92 16.95
C ALA A 597 1.89 0.03 17.53
N PRO A 598 3.10 -0.46 17.85
CA PRO A 598 4.22 0.38 18.28
C PRO A 598 4.62 1.44 17.23
N ASP A 599 5.29 2.51 17.66
CA ASP A 599 5.89 3.52 16.80
C ASP A 599 6.85 2.86 15.79
N PRO A 600 6.72 3.14 14.49
CA PRO A 600 7.41 2.38 13.44
C PRO A 600 8.94 2.59 13.43
N VAL A 601 9.44 3.68 14.00
CA VAL A 601 10.88 3.98 14.05
C VAL A 601 11.52 3.39 15.30
N THR A 602 10.85 3.51 16.44
CA THR A 602 11.42 3.23 17.77
C THR A 602 10.90 1.96 18.43
N GLY A 603 9.77 1.42 17.97
CA GLY A 603 9.09 0.29 18.59
C GLY A 603 8.44 0.60 19.95
N LEU A 604 8.41 1.87 20.37
CA LEU A 604 7.80 2.31 21.62
C LEU A 604 6.30 2.54 21.47
N ALA A 605 5.56 2.72 22.57
CA ALA A 605 4.17 3.13 22.46
C ALA A 605 4.06 4.49 21.75
N GLY A 606 3.23 4.60 20.71
CA GLY A 606 2.90 5.89 20.12
C GLY A 606 2.10 6.76 21.09
N ARG A 607 2.03 8.07 20.83
CA ARG A 607 1.35 9.07 21.69
C ARG A 607 0.01 8.59 22.27
N ARG A 608 -0.90 8.08 21.43
CA ARG A 608 -2.23 7.62 21.87
C ARG A 608 -2.17 6.41 22.81
N ALA A 609 -1.35 5.41 22.46
CA ALA A 609 -1.17 4.22 23.28
C ALA A 609 -0.55 4.56 24.65
N PHE A 610 0.39 5.50 24.68
CA PHE A 610 0.97 6.01 25.93
C PHE A 610 -0.11 6.65 26.82
N HIS A 611 -0.94 7.54 26.29
CA HIS A 611 -2.00 8.20 27.08
C HIS A 611 -2.98 7.19 27.67
N ASP A 612 -3.36 6.15 26.92
CA ASP A 612 -4.29 5.12 27.41
C ASP A 612 -3.67 4.24 28.49
N GLN A 613 -2.40 3.83 28.33
CA GLN A 613 -1.69 3.05 29.34
C GLN A 613 -1.38 3.88 30.60
N TYR A 614 -1.07 5.17 30.44
CA TYR A 614 -0.88 6.11 31.53
C TYR A 614 -2.11 6.14 32.45
N ARG A 615 -3.33 6.25 31.91
CA ARG A 615 -4.55 6.33 32.74
C ARG A 615 -4.65 5.14 33.69
N ARG A 616 -4.32 3.94 33.20
CA ARG A 616 -4.37 2.68 33.97
C ARG A 616 -3.31 2.67 35.07
N LEU A 617 -2.07 3.00 34.74
CA LEU A 617 -0.96 2.99 35.70
C LEU A 617 -1.10 4.11 36.75
N ALA A 618 -1.51 5.31 36.33
CA ALA A 618 -1.74 6.44 37.23
C ALA A 618 -2.89 6.16 38.22
N ALA A 619 -3.97 5.50 37.79
CA ALA A 619 -5.04 5.08 38.68
C ALA A 619 -4.57 4.11 39.77
N VAL A 620 -3.68 3.16 39.42
CA VAL A 620 -3.08 2.22 40.37
C VAL A 620 -2.17 2.96 41.37
N ALA A 621 -1.31 3.86 40.88
CA ALA A 621 -0.42 4.66 41.73
C ALA A 621 -1.20 5.57 42.70
N ARG A 622 -2.28 6.23 42.24
CA ARG A 622 -3.20 7.01 43.10
C ARG A 622 -3.79 6.15 44.22
N ARG A 623 -4.32 4.97 43.87
CA ARG A 623 -4.94 4.05 44.84
C ARG A 623 -3.94 3.57 45.89
N ARG A 624 -2.69 3.30 45.49
CA ARG A 624 -1.62 2.84 46.38
C ARG A 624 -0.92 3.96 47.14
N LYS A 625 -1.14 5.23 46.76
CA LYS A 625 -0.49 6.43 47.33
C LYS A 625 1.04 6.39 47.24
N THR A 626 1.55 5.81 46.16
CA THR A 626 2.97 5.54 45.94
C THR A 626 3.71 6.66 45.20
N GLY A 627 2.99 7.64 44.65
CA GLY A 627 3.56 8.70 43.81
C GLY A 627 3.93 8.21 42.41
N ALA A 628 4.27 9.14 41.53
CA ALA A 628 4.77 8.84 40.20
C ALA A 628 5.69 9.95 39.67
N LEU A 629 6.62 9.57 38.80
CA LEU A 629 7.48 10.49 38.06
C LEU A 629 7.12 10.46 36.57
N LEU A 630 7.09 11.61 35.92
CA LEU A 630 7.05 11.76 34.47
C LEU A 630 8.34 12.44 34.00
N LEU A 631 8.97 11.85 33.00
CA LEU A 631 10.11 12.43 32.28
C LEU A 631 9.68 12.72 30.85
N VAL A 632 10.01 13.90 30.35
CA VAL A 632 9.93 14.24 28.93
C VAL A 632 11.35 14.49 28.44
N LEU A 633 11.73 13.84 27.34
CA LEU A 633 13.04 14.00 26.73
C LEU A 633 12.86 14.53 25.31
N ASP A 634 13.62 15.56 24.96
CA ASP A 634 13.63 16.14 23.62
C ASP A 634 15.05 16.08 23.03
N VAL A 635 15.18 15.49 21.83
CA VAL A 635 16.49 15.34 21.16
C VAL A 635 16.96 16.68 20.60
N VAL A 636 18.10 17.15 21.10
CA VAL A 636 18.66 18.44 20.70
C VAL A 636 19.13 18.41 19.25
N GLN A 637 18.63 19.37 18.45
CA GLN A 637 19.08 19.61 17.07
C GLN A 637 18.84 18.44 16.10
N LEU A 638 17.82 17.59 16.33
CA LEU A 638 17.52 16.46 15.43
C LEU A 638 17.35 16.91 13.96
N ARG A 639 16.65 18.04 13.73
CA ARG A 639 16.50 18.60 12.37
C ARG A 639 17.86 18.90 11.72
N ALA A 640 18.78 19.55 12.43
CA ALA A 640 20.10 19.87 11.89
C ALA A 640 20.96 18.61 11.65
N ILE A 641 20.76 17.55 12.45
CA ILE A 641 21.36 16.24 12.21
C ILE A 641 20.80 15.64 10.91
N ASN A 642 19.48 15.65 10.71
CA ASN A 642 18.83 15.15 9.50
C ASN A 642 19.28 15.91 8.25
N ASP A 643 19.31 17.24 8.33
CA ASP A 643 19.67 18.10 7.20
C ASP A 643 21.14 17.91 6.77
N ARG A 644 22.03 17.60 7.73
CA ARG A 644 23.47 17.45 7.47
C ARG A 644 23.90 16.02 7.15
N LEU A 645 23.27 15.03 7.78
CA LEU A 645 23.72 13.64 7.80
C LEU A 645 22.66 12.64 7.28
N GLY A 646 21.50 13.15 6.88
CA GLY A 646 20.38 12.36 6.36
C GLY A 646 19.44 11.84 7.44
N TYR A 647 18.19 11.60 7.05
CA TYR A 647 17.14 11.07 7.94
C TYR A 647 17.48 9.71 8.54
N GLY A 648 18.29 8.89 7.85
CA GLY A 648 18.75 7.61 8.40
C GLY A 648 19.57 7.75 9.69
N VAL A 649 20.49 8.72 9.74
CA VAL A 649 21.26 9.03 10.96
C VAL A 649 20.34 9.60 12.04
N GLY A 650 19.34 10.39 11.64
CA GLY A 650 18.26 10.86 12.51
C GLY A 650 17.49 9.73 13.20
N ASP A 651 17.06 8.75 12.42
CA ASP A 651 16.34 7.58 12.92
C ASP A 651 17.22 6.75 13.86
N ASP A 652 18.52 6.62 13.57
CA ASP A 652 19.47 5.94 14.46
C ASP A 652 19.67 6.69 15.78
N VAL A 653 19.67 8.03 15.76
CA VAL A 653 19.67 8.85 16.98
C VAL A 653 18.40 8.57 17.79
N LEU A 654 17.22 8.62 17.16
CA LEU A 654 15.93 8.36 17.80
C LEU A 654 15.84 6.95 18.39
N ARG A 655 16.25 5.92 17.64
CA ARG A 655 16.32 4.54 18.12
C ARG A 655 17.29 4.39 19.28
N THR A 656 18.41 5.10 19.26
CA THR A 656 19.40 5.05 20.36
C THR A 656 18.85 5.63 21.65
N VAL A 657 18.09 6.72 21.56
CA VAL A 657 17.36 7.27 22.70
C VAL A 657 16.30 6.29 23.18
N ALA A 658 15.50 5.71 22.28
CA ALA A 658 14.47 4.73 22.63
C ALA A 658 15.03 3.51 23.37
N ASP A 659 16.10 2.90 22.83
CA ASP A 659 16.75 1.74 23.43
C ASP A 659 17.40 2.09 24.78
N ALA A 660 18.00 3.28 24.90
CA ALA A 660 18.54 3.75 26.16
C ALA A 660 17.45 3.90 27.24
N LEU A 661 16.26 4.38 26.87
CA LEU A 661 15.13 4.46 27.77
C LEU A 661 14.68 3.07 28.21
N VAL A 662 14.48 2.14 27.27
CA VAL A 662 14.09 0.75 27.56
C VAL A 662 15.10 0.06 28.49
N GLU A 663 16.40 0.21 28.23
CA GLU A 663 17.45 -0.42 29.05
C GLU A 663 17.64 0.26 30.41
N ALA A 664 17.25 1.54 30.53
CA ALA A 664 17.37 2.32 31.76
C ALA A 664 16.10 2.28 32.63
N THR A 665 14.99 1.70 32.17
CA THR A 665 13.74 1.62 32.93
C THR A 665 13.33 0.17 33.21
N ARG A 666 12.37 -0.02 34.12
CA ARG A 666 11.82 -1.34 34.46
C ARG A 666 10.71 -1.71 33.48
N THR A 667 10.37 -2.99 33.42
CA THR A 667 9.26 -3.50 32.58
C THR A 667 7.88 -3.00 33.00
N THR A 668 7.73 -2.52 34.23
CA THR A 668 6.50 -1.90 34.75
C THR A 668 6.36 -0.43 34.37
N ASP A 669 7.44 0.17 33.86
CA ASP A 669 7.48 1.56 33.48
C ASP A 669 6.92 1.72 32.07
N LEU A 670 6.30 2.86 31.81
CA LEU A 670 5.66 3.15 30.54
C LEU A 670 6.52 4.12 29.73
N ILE A 671 6.89 3.71 28.53
CA ILE A 671 7.73 4.50 27.63
C ILE A 671 6.98 4.72 26.32
N GLY A 672 6.99 5.94 25.82
CA GLY A 672 6.38 6.26 24.53
C GLY A 672 7.17 7.30 23.76
N ARG A 673 6.97 7.30 22.44
CA ARG A 673 7.38 8.40 21.57
C ARG A 673 6.21 9.37 21.42
N HIS A 674 6.33 10.54 22.03
CA HIS A 674 5.26 11.53 22.12
C HIS A 674 5.17 12.41 20.87
N GLY A 675 6.32 12.70 20.25
CA GLY A 675 6.47 13.54 19.08
C GLY A 675 7.60 13.06 18.17
N GLY A 676 7.97 13.89 17.17
CA GLY A 676 9.04 13.54 16.23
C GLY A 676 10.40 13.32 16.90
N ASP A 677 10.77 14.23 17.80
CA ASP A 677 12.00 14.24 18.60
C ASP A 677 11.76 14.06 20.11
N GLU A 678 10.49 13.91 20.51
CA GLU A 678 10.08 13.89 21.91
C GLU A 678 9.72 12.47 22.40
N PHE A 679 10.29 12.10 23.54
CA PHE A 679 10.04 10.86 24.27
C PHE A 679 9.44 11.16 25.62
N VAL A 680 8.61 10.24 26.10
CA VAL A 680 7.98 10.34 27.41
C VAL A 680 8.15 9.04 28.18
N VAL A 681 8.48 9.16 29.47
CA VAL A 681 8.57 8.04 30.41
C VAL A 681 7.69 8.32 31.60
N PHE A 682 6.83 7.37 31.95
CA PHE A 682 6.05 7.38 33.18
C PHE A 682 6.50 6.25 34.10
N LEU A 683 6.98 6.62 35.28
CA LEU A 683 7.51 5.73 36.30
C LEU A 683 6.51 5.68 37.47
N PRO A 684 5.62 4.68 37.51
CA PRO A 684 4.74 4.49 38.65
C PRO A 684 5.57 4.05 39.87
N ASP A 685 5.10 4.40 41.07
CA ASP A 685 5.75 4.04 42.33
C ASP A 685 7.16 4.63 42.52
N ALA A 686 7.47 5.73 41.83
CA ALA A 686 8.74 6.46 41.94
C ALA A 686 8.59 7.72 42.81
N GLY A 687 9.58 7.97 43.67
CA GLY A 687 9.63 9.17 44.51
C GLY A 687 10.37 10.33 43.84
N GLY A 688 10.13 11.56 44.31
CA GLY A 688 10.77 12.76 43.75
C GLY A 688 12.31 12.75 43.77
N GLY A 689 12.94 11.95 44.64
CA GLY A 689 14.41 11.80 44.71
C GLY A 689 15.00 10.81 43.68
N ASP A 690 14.17 10.03 42.99
CA ASP A 690 14.64 9.02 42.02
C ASP A 690 14.95 9.62 40.63
N ALA A 691 14.49 10.85 40.40
CA ALA A 691 14.56 11.54 39.12
C ALA A 691 15.98 11.64 38.56
N ASP A 692 16.91 12.25 39.32
CA ASP A 692 18.27 12.47 38.85
C ASP A 692 19.01 11.14 38.61
N THR A 693 18.70 10.12 39.41
CA THR A 693 19.29 8.79 39.24
C THR A 693 18.86 8.15 37.92
N VAL A 694 17.56 8.22 37.59
CA VAL A 694 17.04 7.66 36.33
C VAL A 694 17.56 8.45 35.14
N VAL A 695 17.56 9.78 35.21
CA VAL A 695 18.05 10.63 34.12
C VAL A 695 19.53 10.41 33.85
N ASN A 696 20.37 10.36 34.88
CA ASN A 696 21.80 10.08 34.70
C ASN A 696 22.02 8.70 34.08
N ARG A 697 21.27 7.68 34.51
CA ARG A 697 21.33 6.34 33.93
C ARG A 697 20.94 6.34 32.44
N VAL A 698 19.88 7.05 32.07
CA VAL A 698 19.46 7.20 30.66
C VAL A 698 20.55 7.88 29.84
N LEU A 699 21.11 9.01 30.30
CA LEU A 699 22.14 9.77 29.58
C LEU A 699 23.45 8.98 29.40
N GLU A 700 23.88 8.26 30.44
CA GLU A 700 25.02 7.32 30.35
C GLU A 700 24.76 6.24 29.31
N ARG A 701 23.52 5.71 29.26
CA ARG A 701 23.17 4.66 28.31
C ARG A 701 23.09 5.16 26.87
N ILE A 702 22.55 6.36 26.65
CA ILE A 702 22.57 7.05 25.35
C ILE A 702 24.02 7.18 24.88
N THR A 703 24.93 7.64 25.75
CA THR A 703 26.35 7.82 25.41
C THR A 703 26.99 6.48 25.02
N ALA A 704 26.79 5.44 25.83
CA ALA A 704 27.34 4.12 25.57
C ALA A 704 26.80 3.49 24.26
N LEU A 705 25.49 3.60 24.01
CA LEU A 705 24.85 3.08 22.80
C LEU A 705 25.23 3.88 21.56
N SER A 706 25.38 5.21 21.68
CA SER A 706 25.86 6.07 20.60
C SER A 706 27.26 5.66 20.12
N VAL A 707 28.18 5.39 21.05
CA VAL A 707 29.53 4.89 20.73
C VAL A 707 29.46 3.51 20.09
N LYS A 708 28.67 2.60 20.67
CA LYS A 708 28.49 1.24 20.16
C LYS A 708 27.93 1.20 18.73
N ARG A 709 27.07 2.16 18.38
CA ARG A 709 26.44 2.28 17.05
C ARG A 709 27.25 3.08 16.05
N GLY A 710 28.38 3.66 16.45
CA GLY A 710 29.20 4.49 15.57
C GLY A 710 28.49 5.76 15.10
N ILE A 711 27.58 6.33 15.91
CA ILE A 711 26.85 7.54 15.53
C ILE A 711 27.85 8.71 15.44
N PRO A 712 27.94 9.40 14.29
CA PRO A 712 29.02 10.36 14.01
C PRO A 712 28.85 11.71 14.74
N VAL A 713 27.84 11.83 15.61
CA VAL A 713 27.51 13.03 16.38
C VAL A 713 27.16 12.67 17.83
N PRO A 714 27.50 13.51 18.81
CA PRO A 714 27.07 13.29 20.19
C PRO A 714 25.57 13.54 20.33
N ILE A 715 24.83 12.55 20.83
CA ILE A 715 23.41 12.68 21.12
C ILE A 715 23.24 13.43 22.44
N ARG A 716 22.48 14.53 22.41
CA ARG A 716 22.09 15.29 23.61
C ARG A 716 20.57 15.36 23.69
N CYS A 717 20.04 15.26 24.91
CA CYS A 717 18.62 15.39 25.17
C CYS A 717 18.39 16.48 26.22
N ASN A 718 17.40 17.33 26.00
CA ASN A 718 16.83 18.16 27.06
C ASN A 718 15.84 17.30 27.85
N VAL A 719 15.82 17.43 29.17
CA VAL A 719 14.96 16.61 30.03
C VAL A 719 14.12 17.49 30.93
N GLY A 720 12.80 17.30 30.87
CA GLY A 720 11.82 17.86 31.80
C GLY A 720 11.36 16.80 32.79
N ILE A 721 11.24 17.19 34.07
CA ILE A 721 10.93 16.25 35.15
C ILE A 721 9.76 16.77 35.98
N VAL A 722 8.78 15.89 36.23
CA VAL A 722 7.66 16.19 37.14
C VAL A 722 7.43 15.02 38.06
N HIS A 723 7.28 15.31 39.35
CA HIS A 723 6.84 14.37 40.36
C HIS A 723 5.44 14.73 40.84
N ALA A 724 4.55 13.74 40.89
CA ALA A 724 3.22 13.90 41.46
C ALA A 724 2.98 12.84 42.55
N GLN A 725 2.69 13.30 43.78
CA GLN A 725 2.34 12.40 44.88
C GLN A 725 1.03 11.62 44.59
N ALA A 726 0.12 12.25 43.87
CA ALA A 726 -1.07 11.63 43.29
C ALA A 726 -1.11 12.05 41.81
N PRO A 727 -0.68 11.18 40.87
CA PRO A 727 -0.68 11.55 39.46
C PRO A 727 -2.09 11.86 38.97
N PRO A 728 -2.30 12.88 38.11
CA PRO A 728 -3.60 13.25 37.58
C PRO A 728 -4.24 12.14 36.72
N GLU A 729 -5.53 12.27 36.41
CA GLU A 729 -6.23 11.29 35.59
C GLU A 729 -5.69 11.23 34.15
N THR A 730 -5.26 12.38 33.63
CA THR A 730 -4.70 12.55 32.29
C THR A 730 -3.24 12.98 32.37
N ALA A 731 -2.41 12.47 31.47
CA ALA A 731 -0.98 12.83 31.42
C ALA A 731 -0.73 14.29 31.05
N GLU A 732 -1.71 15.00 30.50
CA GLU A 732 -1.56 16.36 29.94
C GLU A 732 -1.03 17.38 30.95
N ASP A 733 -1.48 17.34 32.21
CA ASP A 733 -1.02 18.28 33.22
C ASP A 733 0.46 18.04 33.57
N MET A 734 0.84 16.78 33.79
CA MET A 734 2.24 16.43 34.05
C MET A 734 3.14 16.69 32.84
N LEU A 735 2.65 16.45 31.61
CA LEU A 735 3.39 16.77 30.38
C LEU A 735 3.65 18.29 30.28
N ARG A 736 2.62 19.10 30.51
CA ARG A 736 2.73 20.57 30.49
C ARG A 736 3.71 21.10 31.53
N GLU A 737 3.68 20.54 32.74
CA GLU A 737 4.64 20.88 33.79
C GLU A 737 6.07 20.42 33.45
N ALA A 738 6.22 19.26 32.79
CA ALA A 738 7.51 18.74 32.37
C ALA A 738 8.12 19.61 31.26
N ASP A 739 7.32 20.08 30.31
CA ASP A 739 7.75 21.03 29.28
C ASP A 739 8.22 22.36 29.91
N GLN A 740 7.49 22.87 30.91
CA GLN A 740 7.92 24.07 31.65
C GLN A 740 9.21 23.85 32.45
N ASP A 741 9.40 22.66 33.04
CA ASP A 741 10.65 22.29 33.69
C ASP A 741 11.80 22.20 32.69
N MET A 742 11.57 21.57 31.54
CA MET A 742 12.55 21.46 30.46
C MET A 742 12.98 22.86 29.96
N LEU A 743 12.04 23.78 29.77
CA LEU A 743 12.33 25.16 29.36
C LEU A 743 13.18 25.91 30.40
N ARG A 744 12.92 25.71 31.70
CA ARG A 744 13.72 26.32 32.78
C ARG A 744 15.15 25.79 32.84
N ARG A 745 15.36 24.51 32.48
CA ARG A 745 16.69 23.87 32.45
C ARG A 745 17.49 24.18 31.17
N ARG A 746 16.85 24.70 30.12
CA ARG A 746 17.50 25.14 28.87
C ARG A 746 18.17 26.52 28.99
N GLN A 747 17.78 27.33 29.97
CA GLN A 747 18.41 28.62 30.33
C GLN A 747 19.59 28.38 31.27
#